data_AF-A0A3B9QM20-F1
#
_entry.id   AF-A0A3B9QM20-F1
#
_cell.length_a   1.000
_cell.length_b   1.000
_cell.length_c   1.000
_cell.angle_alpha   90.00
_cell.angle_beta   90.00
_cell.angle_gamma   90.00
#
_symmetry.space_group_name_H-M   'P 1'
#
loop_
_entity.id
_entity.type
_entity.pdbx_description
1 polymer ?
#
loop_
_entity_poly.entity_id
_entity_poly.type
_entity_poly.pdbx_seq_one_letter_code
_entity_poly.pdbx_strand_id
1 'polypeptide(L)'
;MATGRYPPGPDRSTALAGGSKAPMIWAVRGVDRYLWRELLPTFGVALAAFLVFIGLELVLSLSDTLFARGAGAGEMVRLVSLKLPYLLTLAIPAGVLLATFLVLARLVSGRELLAFQALGYPLRRLLVPFVAFGLVASLLSSVLFEFVVPPSEEAYRRRLLSLLYQGEVPTVSEQNVFFRGREGELYYVSSFQGNRALGIVVYDLEGKLFPKQGAFPALLTALEGSFSSQELVLGEGRLFRFTEDGGLEEVLRFDRLTLDVGLDVGQGLLSGKTPSEMSLRELASRIALLRETGLDPRELVVEFHSKLAIAAAALIFSLFGAPLAVLLGRRGRAAGAVAGFVLAAAAQGLFIWTRTLARRGFLPASLGGWLPHLLLGALGAFLLLGVDRLRLRGLGALLLSLALAGWGLGAPPPFSELQAQRLSIPADGSGLQGEGVWARMPGFELRAQALEATWDGEAWRAELKGAELKGKGFSLLTQALSLSFDQEGGLSSAVAQGFSGTSSFRGPEKGETLLFSGSWGEARFREGELSRVEAHSVSFTTCPCLEAAPYTVEAERLVLIPERWLQAEGVWVRAFGRSVGWLPVYAARLGKESVPLFPELGQEGGDWFLRWFMPFVLEEEAWGAVGLAWFPGTGRMEPSLQFLWEEGGLSLTQGEGELTAEGEGWQAELSWQEEGLAALFQGTLGRTSWWLAWDEVETEDSVYQRAPELSLTQGGIQWLGGELSLRLSGGRYIEQGTGGKTSFCLSWARSWRLSGLKASLPWRLSLDQYEKNQRVTAAVEPSLKLGGVTLSYLGKLQWGDSPFHFDQSSPESSLLISIDSEEGGLHQVLALSWDLTQASPPSGRWTLEKDGLSFTGEFSLPSTLEAISGKASLAWEGISLTLQGEGERDEDLLIRGKVNGSGWGFWGGARLSPWPLAPKRLAAGFAASLSEGWGLRLAGEYDFSSRGLVQLEAAVLYTFSGCLRAGLEFYLGGMRLTLEVPAFPQARASFSPLDEGLQLGG
;
A
#
# COMPACT_ATOMS: atom_id res chain seq x y z
N MET A 1 -26.53 -43.44 37.33
CA MET A 1 -27.94 -43.83 37.45
C MET A 1 -28.53 -44.05 36.06
N ALA A 2 -29.04 -45.26 35.83
CA ALA A 2 -29.99 -45.76 34.82
C ALA A 2 -29.84 -45.40 33.32
N THR A 3 -29.55 -46.46 32.57
CA THR A 3 -29.61 -46.69 31.12
C THR A 3 -31.03 -46.93 30.57
N GLY A 4 -31.27 -46.66 29.27
CA GLY A 4 -32.44 -47.18 28.54
C GLY A 4 -32.27 -47.15 27.01
N ARG A 5 -32.27 -48.33 26.38
CA ARG A 5 -32.18 -48.63 24.93
C ARG A 5 -33.53 -48.48 24.22
N TYR A 6 -33.54 -48.26 22.90
CA TYR A 6 -34.56 -48.79 21.97
C TYR A 6 -33.95 -49.22 20.61
N PRO A 7 -34.41 -50.32 19.97
CA PRO A 7 -33.85 -50.94 18.74
C PRO A 7 -34.68 -50.63 17.45
N PRO A 8 -34.38 -51.20 16.25
CA PRO A 8 -34.72 -50.63 14.92
C PRO A 8 -35.85 -51.33 14.10
N GLY A 9 -36.27 -50.66 13.00
CA GLY A 9 -36.96 -51.21 11.80
C GLY A 9 -38.51 -51.20 11.82
N PRO A 10 -39.22 -51.06 10.66
CA PRO A 10 -38.85 -51.63 9.37
C PRO A 10 -38.96 -50.71 8.13
N ASP A 11 -38.30 -51.19 7.07
CA ASP A 11 -38.32 -50.75 5.68
C ASP A 11 -39.58 -51.23 4.94
N ARG A 12 -40.06 -50.47 3.93
CA ARG A 12 -40.65 -50.97 2.67
C ARG A 12 -41.19 -49.85 1.78
N SER A 13 -40.45 -49.67 0.70
CA SER A 13 -40.96 -49.45 -0.65
C SER A 13 -42.28 -50.20 -0.95
N THR A 14 -43.32 -49.48 -1.39
CA THR A 14 -44.16 -49.74 -2.59
C THR A 14 -45.50 -48.98 -2.55
N ALA A 15 -45.89 -48.46 -3.72
CA ALA A 15 -47.21 -47.96 -4.12
C ALA A 15 -47.62 -46.58 -3.53
N LEU A 16 -48.02 -45.57 -4.31
CA LEU A 16 -48.81 -45.60 -5.53
C LEU A 16 -48.41 -44.48 -6.51
N ALA A 17 -48.17 -44.91 -7.75
CA ALA A 17 -48.29 -44.08 -8.93
C ALA A 17 -49.77 -43.76 -9.20
N GLY A 18 -50.06 -42.55 -9.70
CA GLY A 18 -51.36 -42.23 -10.32
C GLY A 18 -51.85 -40.81 -10.04
N GLY A 19 -51.38 -39.84 -10.81
CA GLY A 19 -51.88 -38.45 -10.77
C GLY A 19 -51.36 -37.60 -11.92
N SER A 20 -51.98 -37.75 -13.09
CA SER A 20 -51.92 -36.90 -14.29
C SER A 20 -50.67 -36.02 -14.51
N LYS A 21 -49.70 -36.53 -15.28
CA LYS A 21 -48.73 -35.68 -16.01
C LYS A 21 -49.46 -34.95 -17.14
N ALA A 22 -50.10 -33.84 -16.84
CA ALA A 22 -50.35 -32.86 -17.88
C ALA A 22 -48.99 -32.20 -18.24
N PRO A 23 -48.64 -32.02 -19.53
CA PRO A 23 -47.26 -31.72 -19.92
C PRO A 23 -46.77 -30.35 -19.40
N MET A 24 -45.63 -30.35 -18.69
CA MET A 24 -44.94 -29.19 -18.12
C MET A 24 -44.77 -27.97 -19.06
N ILE A 25 -45.00 -28.14 -20.36
CA ILE A 25 -44.93 -27.13 -21.43
C ILE A 25 -46.11 -26.11 -21.38
N TRP A 26 -47.33 -26.47 -20.96
CA TRP A 26 -48.43 -25.49 -20.85
C TRP A 26 -48.35 -24.62 -19.60
N ALA A 27 -47.82 -25.15 -18.48
CA ALA A 27 -47.60 -24.38 -17.25
C ALA A 27 -46.53 -23.28 -17.45
N VAL A 28 -45.51 -23.54 -18.28
CA VAL A 28 -44.46 -22.56 -18.63
C VAL A 28 -45.02 -21.35 -19.38
N ARG A 29 -46.00 -21.55 -20.28
CA ARG A 29 -46.64 -20.45 -21.01
C ARG A 29 -47.51 -19.55 -20.12
N GLY A 30 -48.02 -20.08 -19.00
CA GLY A 30 -48.84 -19.33 -18.04
C GLY A 30 -48.04 -18.30 -17.25
N VAL A 31 -46.88 -18.70 -16.72
CA VAL A 31 -45.98 -17.82 -15.94
C VAL A 31 -45.38 -16.74 -16.83
N ASP A 32 -44.90 -17.10 -18.02
CA ASP A 32 -44.33 -16.13 -18.97
C ASP A 32 -45.39 -15.09 -19.38
N ARG A 33 -46.63 -15.52 -19.65
CA ARG A 33 -47.75 -14.62 -19.98
C ARG A 33 -48.10 -13.69 -18.80
N TYR A 34 -48.08 -14.19 -17.58
CA TYR A 34 -48.32 -13.39 -16.39
C TYR A 34 -47.28 -12.28 -16.23
N LEU A 35 -45.99 -12.64 -16.34
CA LEU A 35 -44.88 -11.68 -16.22
C LEU A 35 -44.92 -10.61 -17.31
N TRP A 36 -45.24 -10.98 -18.56
CA TRP A 36 -45.40 -10.02 -19.64
C TRP A 36 -46.61 -9.10 -19.46
N ARG A 37 -47.73 -9.63 -18.92
CA ARG A 37 -48.93 -8.83 -18.62
C ARG A 37 -48.67 -7.79 -17.53
N GLU A 38 -47.77 -8.09 -16.60
CA GLU A 38 -47.32 -7.12 -15.58
C GLU A 38 -46.28 -6.14 -16.16
N LEU A 39 -45.34 -6.63 -16.99
CA LEU A 39 -44.22 -5.83 -17.50
C LEU A 39 -44.64 -4.77 -18.52
N LEU A 40 -45.55 -5.08 -19.45
CA LEU A 40 -46.00 -4.13 -20.49
C LEU A 40 -46.59 -2.81 -19.92
N PRO A 41 -47.57 -2.82 -19.01
CA PRO A 41 -48.13 -1.59 -18.46
C PRO A 41 -47.12 -0.84 -17.60
N THR A 42 -46.29 -1.54 -16.81
CA THR A 42 -45.24 -0.89 -16.02
C THR A 42 -44.18 -0.25 -16.90
N PHE A 43 -43.81 -0.87 -18.02
CA PHE A 43 -42.94 -0.29 -19.04
C PHE A 43 -43.54 0.96 -19.66
N GLY A 44 -44.83 0.97 -20.00
CA GLY A 44 -45.49 2.16 -20.51
C GLY A 44 -45.40 3.36 -19.56
N VAL A 45 -45.63 3.14 -18.26
CA VAL A 45 -45.49 4.18 -17.24
C VAL A 45 -44.04 4.64 -17.08
N ALA A 46 -43.08 3.70 -17.01
CA ALA A 46 -41.66 4.01 -16.89
C ALA A 46 -41.15 4.79 -18.11
N LEU A 47 -41.56 4.40 -19.32
CA LEU A 47 -41.24 5.08 -20.57
C LEU A 47 -41.80 6.50 -20.58
N ALA A 48 -43.07 6.67 -20.20
CA ALA A 48 -43.68 8.00 -20.11
C ALA A 48 -42.95 8.90 -19.11
N ALA A 49 -42.56 8.37 -17.94
CA ALA A 49 -41.81 9.12 -16.94
C ALA A 49 -40.47 9.63 -17.48
N PHE A 50 -39.69 8.78 -18.16
CA PHE A 50 -38.42 9.20 -18.77
C PHE A 50 -38.61 10.14 -19.97
N LEU A 51 -39.65 9.95 -20.78
CA LEU A 51 -39.97 10.87 -21.87
C LEU A 51 -40.34 12.26 -21.36
N VAL A 52 -41.12 12.36 -20.29
CA VAL A 52 -41.44 13.64 -19.65
C VAL A 52 -40.17 14.26 -19.05
N PHE A 53 -39.34 13.48 -18.37
CA PHE A 53 -38.11 13.95 -17.76
C PHE A 53 -37.14 14.53 -18.80
N ILE A 54 -36.80 13.76 -19.84
CA ILE A 54 -35.87 14.19 -20.90
C ILE A 54 -36.52 15.28 -21.77
N GLY A 55 -37.82 15.18 -22.04
CA GLY A 55 -38.57 16.16 -22.82
C GLY A 55 -38.66 17.52 -22.14
N LEU A 56 -38.79 17.57 -20.81
CA LEU A 56 -38.81 18.82 -20.05
C LEU A 56 -37.48 19.56 -20.15
N GLU A 57 -36.35 18.85 -20.05
CA GLU A 57 -35.02 19.44 -20.23
C GLU A 57 -34.88 20.08 -21.62
N LEU A 58 -35.33 19.38 -22.67
CA LEU A 58 -35.34 19.91 -24.03
C LEU A 58 -36.23 21.17 -24.14
N VAL A 59 -37.38 21.18 -23.46
CA VAL A 59 -38.29 22.33 -23.47
C VAL A 59 -37.65 23.54 -22.80
N LEU A 60 -37.04 23.35 -21.63
CA LEU A 60 -36.36 24.41 -20.87
C LEU A 60 -35.13 24.95 -21.61
N SER A 61 -34.35 24.08 -22.26
CA SER A 61 -33.16 24.51 -23.01
C SER A 61 -33.51 25.36 -24.24
N LEU A 62 -34.63 25.07 -24.89
CA LEU A 62 -35.07 25.78 -26.09
C LEU A 62 -35.95 27.00 -25.78
N SER A 63 -36.59 27.07 -24.60
CA SER A 63 -37.46 28.20 -24.24
C SER A 63 -36.72 29.52 -24.23
N ASP A 64 -35.52 29.56 -23.65
CA ASP A 64 -34.74 30.80 -23.50
C ASP A 64 -34.34 31.40 -24.86
N THR A 65 -34.05 30.53 -25.83
CA THR A 65 -33.58 30.94 -27.17
C THR A 65 -34.72 31.22 -28.14
N LEU A 66 -35.82 30.47 -28.06
CA LEU A 66 -36.95 30.58 -28.99
C LEU A 66 -37.96 31.64 -28.58
N PHE A 67 -38.23 31.84 -27.28
CA PHE A 67 -39.11 32.92 -26.82
C PHE A 67 -38.48 34.28 -27.03
N ALA A 68 -37.17 34.41 -26.84
CA ALA A 68 -36.42 35.63 -27.17
C ALA A 68 -36.52 36.02 -28.66
N ARG A 69 -36.85 35.08 -29.55
CA ARG A 69 -37.06 35.29 -30.99
C ARG A 69 -38.53 35.24 -31.44
N GLY A 70 -39.48 35.26 -30.48
CA GLY A 70 -40.91 35.39 -30.77
C GLY A 70 -41.62 34.10 -31.21
N ALA A 71 -41.02 32.92 -31.01
CA ALA A 71 -41.70 31.65 -31.33
C ALA A 71 -42.83 31.35 -30.33
N GLY A 72 -44.03 31.08 -30.83
CA GLY A 72 -45.19 30.71 -30.00
C GLY A 72 -45.12 29.27 -29.46
N ALA A 73 -45.90 28.98 -28.41
CA ALA A 73 -45.94 27.66 -27.77
C ALA A 73 -46.29 26.50 -28.72
N GLY A 74 -47.07 26.76 -29.78
CA GLY A 74 -47.41 25.76 -30.80
C GLY A 74 -46.20 25.29 -31.62
N GLU A 75 -45.26 26.18 -31.94
CA GLU A 75 -44.00 25.79 -32.63
C GLU A 75 -43.12 24.94 -31.71
N MET A 76 -43.15 25.22 -30.40
CA MET A 76 -42.43 24.43 -29.42
C MET A 76 -42.92 22.99 -29.35
N VAL A 77 -44.25 22.80 -29.29
CA VAL A 77 -44.87 21.46 -29.35
C VAL A 77 -44.51 20.75 -30.65
N ARG A 78 -44.50 21.46 -31.78
CA ARG A 78 -44.13 20.91 -33.09
C ARG A 78 -42.67 20.44 -33.11
N LEU A 79 -41.73 21.24 -32.60
CA LEU A 79 -40.32 20.85 -32.49
C LEU A 79 -40.12 19.62 -31.59
N VAL A 80 -40.77 19.59 -30.42
CA VAL A 80 -40.72 18.43 -29.52
C VAL A 80 -41.31 17.18 -30.20
N SER A 81 -42.40 17.31 -30.95
CA SER A 81 -43.01 16.19 -31.68
C SER A 81 -42.09 15.61 -32.76
N LEU A 82 -41.29 16.45 -33.42
CA LEU A 82 -40.28 16.03 -34.40
C LEU A 82 -39.07 15.37 -33.73
N LYS A 83 -38.71 15.79 -32.51
CA LYS A 83 -37.62 15.19 -31.73
C LYS A 83 -38.03 13.91 -31.00
N LEU A 84 -39.33 13.67 -30.82
CA LEU A 84 -39.89 12.57 -30.03
C LEU A 84 -39.35 11.18 -30.43
N PRO A 85 -39.20 10.82 -31.72
CA PRO A 85 -38.63 9.53 -32.11
C PRO A 85 -37.20 9.32 -31.58
N TYR A 86 -36.37 10.36 -31.56
CA TYR A 86 -35.04 10.31 -30.96
C TYR A 86 -35.13 10.16 -29.43
N LEU A 87 -35.99 10.93 -28.77
CA LEU A 87 -36.21 10.82 -27.32
C LEU A 87 -36.68 9.41 -26.91
N LEU A 88 -37.52 8.76 -27.74
CA LEU A 88 -37.96 7.38 -27.52
C LEU A 88 -36.77 6.41 -27.51
N THR A 89 -35.81 6.56 -28.42
CA THR A 89 -34.63 5.67 -28.44
C THR A 89 -33.76 5.77 -27.20
N LEU A 90 -33.74 6.93 -26.53
CA LEU A 90 -33.05 7.14 -25.25
C LEU A 90 -33.87 6.65 -24.06
N ALA A 91 -35.19 6.85 -24.10
CA ALA A 91 -36.10 6.50 -23.01
C ALA A 91 -36.40 4.99 -22.94
N ILE A 92 -36.40 4.27 -24.07
CA ILE A 92 -36.70 2.83 -24.11
C ILE A 92 -35.75 2.01 -23.20
N PRO A 93 -34.41 2.10 -23.30
CA PRO A 93 -33.52 1.35 -22.41
C PRO A 93 -33.74 1.67 -20.92
N ALA A 94 -33.84 2.95 -20.57
CA ALA A 94 -34.07 3.39 -19.20
C ALA A 94 -35.43 2.91 -18.66
N GLY A 95 -36.48 2.96 -19.48
CA GLY A 95 -37.80 2.44 -19.17
C GLY A 95 -37.81 0.92 -18.97
N VAL A 96 -37.08 0.15 -19.78
CA VAL A 96 -36.94 -1.31 -19.62
C VAL A 96 -36.28 -1.64 -18.28
N LEU A 97 -35.22 -0.91 -17.90
CA LEU A 97 -34.53 -1.12 -16.63
C LEU A 97 -35.46 -0.86 -15.45
N LEU A 98 -36.10 0.31 -15.42
CA LEU A 98 -37.00 0.71 -14.35
C LEU A 98 -38.22 -0.22 -14.24
N ALA A 99 -38.83 -0.60 -15.36
CA ALA A 99 -39.96 -1.53 -15.36
C ALA A 99 -39.57 -2.92 -14.84
N THR A 100 -38.41 -3.42 -15.26
CA THR A 100 -37.86 -4.69 -14.76
C THR A 100 -37.67 -4.65 -13.25
N PHE A 101 -37.08 -3.57 -12.73
CA PHE A 101 -36.89 -3.36 -11.29
C PHE A 101 -38.21 -3.26 -10.53
N LEU A 102 -39.17 -2.47 -11.02
CA LEU A 102 -40.48 -2.29 -10.38
C LEU A 102 -41.25 -3.61 -10.28
N VAL A 103 -41.33 -4.35 -11.38
CA VAL A 103 -42.05 -5.63 -11.42
C VAL A 103 -41.35 -6.66 -10.52
N LEU A 104 -40.04 -6.80 -10.59
CA LEU A 104 -39.31 -7.77 -9.76
C LEU A 104 -39.33 -7.39 -8.27
N ALA A 105 -39.16 -6.12 -7.92
CA ALA A 105 -39.30 -5.66 -6.54
C ALA A 105 -40.71 -5.92 -5.99
N ARG A 106 -41.75 -5.73 -6.81
CA ARG A 106 -43.15 -6.05 -6.47
C ARG A 106 -43.35 -7.54 -6.21
N LEU A 107 -42.78 -8.40 -7.07
CA LEU A 107 -42.86 -9.86 -6.96
C LEU A 107 -42.07 -10.39 -5.76
N VAL A 108 -40.91 -9.81 -5.46
CA VAL A 108 -40.09 -10.14 -4.29
C VAL A 108 -40.79 -9.72 -3.00
N SER A 109 -41.29 -8.47 -2.93
CA SER A 109 -42.01 -7.97 -1.76
C SER A 109 -43.29 -8.74 -1.48
N GLY A 110 -43.99 -9.16 -2.54
CA GLY A 110 -45.22 -9.97 -2.45
C GLY A 110 -44.98 -11.45 -2.18
N ARG A 111 -43.73 -11.89 -2.02
CA ARG A 111 -43.32 -13.31 -1.89
C ARG A 111 -43.77 -14.22 -3.04
N GLU A 112 -44.24 -13.67 -4.17
CA GLU A 112 -44.64 -14.43 -5.35
C GLU A 112 -43.45 -15.14 -5.98
N LEU A 113 -42.28 -14.49 -5.99
CA LEU A 113 -41.05 -15.10 -6.52
C LEU A 113 -40.62 -16.34 -5.70
N LEU A 114 -40.81 -16.30 -4.37
CA LEU A 114 -40.55 -17.45 -3.49
C LEU A 114 -41.57 -18.57 -3.71
N ALA A 115 -42.84 -18.22 -3.95
CA ALA A 115 -43.88 -19.20 -4.28
C ALA A 115 -43.56 -19.97 -5.57
N PHE A 116 -43.08 -19.28 -6.62
CA PHE A 116 -42.63 -19.96 -7.84
C PHE A 116 -41.41 -20.86 -7.62
N GLN A 117 -40.46 -20.43 -6.79
CA GLN A 117 -39.29 -21.27 -6.44
C GLN A 117 -39.69 -22.52 -5.65
N ALA A 118 -40.66 -22.42 -4.75
CA ALA A 118 -41.21 -23.56 -4.01
C ALA A 118 -41.92 -24.57 -4.93
N LEU A 119 -42.45 -24.13 -6.06
CA LEU A 119 -43.01 -24.98 -7.13
C LEU A 119 -41.93 -25.58 -8.05
N GLY A 120 -40.64 -25.36 -7.76
CA GLY A 120 -39.51 -25.93 -8.50
C GLY A 120 -39.05 -25.13 -9.72
N TYR A 121 -39.52 -23.89 -9.90
CA TYR A 121 -39.02 -23.02 -10.97
C TYR A 121 -37.66 -22.41 -10.58
N PRO A 122 -36.58 -22.65 -11.35
CA PRO A 122 -35.28 -22.05 -11.05
C PRO A 122 -35.33 -20.55 -11.29
N LEU A 123 -34.65 -19.77 -10.45
CA LEU A 123 -34.73 -18.30 -10.48
C LEU A 123 -34.25 -17.74 -11.82
N ARG A 124 -33.18 -18.30 -12.39
CA ARG A 124 -32.71 -17.95 -13.75
C ARG A 124 -33.81 -18.05 -14.81
N ARG A 125 -34.72 -19.03 -14.72
CA ARG A 125 -35.82 -19.21 -15.70
C ARG A 125 -36.88 -18.12 -15.56
N LEU A 126 -37.17 -17.68 -14.34
CA LEU A 126 -38.12 -16.61 -14.07
C LEU A 126 -37.61 -15.25 -14.57
N LEU A 127 -36.31 -15.09 -14.77
CA LEU A 127 -35.69 -13.86 -15.31
C LEU A 127 -35.66 -13.82 -16.86
N VAL A 128 -35.74 -14.98 -17.54
CA VAL A 128 -35.71 -15.05 -19.02
C VAL A 128 -36.76 -14.16 -19.71
N PRO A 129 -38.03 -14.08 -19.25
CA PRO A 129 -39.03 -13.21 -19.86
C PRO A 129 -38.64 -11.72 -19.87
N PHE A 130 -37.91 -11.25 -18.87
CA PHE A 130 -37.43 -9.87 -18.79
C PHE A 130 -36.29 -9.62 -19.78
N VAL A 131 -35.36 -10.56 -19.91
CA VAL A 131 -34.28 -10.48 -20.92
C VAL A 131 -34.83 -10.56 -22.34
N ALA A 132 -35.83 -11.42 -22.58
CA ALA A 132 -36.54 -11.49 -23.85
C ALA A 132 -37.27 -10.18 -24.17
N PHE A 133 -37.85 -9.52 -23.17
CA PHE A 133 -38.45 -8.19 -23.35
C PHE A 133 -37.41 -7.13 -23.74
N GLY A 134 -36.24 -7.12 -23.08
CA GLY A 134 -35.14 -6.23 -23.45
C GLY A 134 -34.62 -6.47 -24.86
N LEU A 135 -34.58 -7.73 -25.32
CA LEU A 135 -34.24 -8.07 -26.71
C LEU A 135 -35.25 -7.48 -27.71
N VAL A 136 -36.55 -7.64 -27.46
CA VAL A 136 -37.61 -7.08 -28.32
C VAL A 136 -37.54 -5.55 -28.34
N ALA A 137 -37.34 -4.91 -27.19
CA ALA A 137 -37.17 -3.47 -27.08
C ALA A 137 -35.91 -2.96 -27.79
N SER A 138 -34.82 -3.73 -27.75
CA SER A 138 -33.56 -3.45 -28.46
C SER A 138 -33.75 -3.49 -29.97
N LEU A 139 -34.41 -4.53 -30.49
CA LEU A 139 -34.73 -4.64 -31.92
C LEU A 139 -35.63 -3.48 -32.39
N LEU A 140 -36.62 -3.11 -31.58
CA LEU A 140 -37.47 -1.95 -31.86
C LEU A 140 -36.64 -0.66 -31.92
N SER A 141 -35.73 -0.45 -30.97
CA SER A 141 -34.83 0.71 -30.96
C SER A 141 -33.92 0.76 -32.19
N SER A 142 -33.37 -0.38 -32.63
CA SER A 142 -32.59 -0.46 -33.88
C SER A 142 -33.40 -0.05 -35.10
N VAL A 143 -34.65 -0.48 -35.21
CA VAL A 143 -35.56 -0.11 -36.32
C VAL A 143 -35.85 1.39 -36.29
N LEU A 144 -36.08 1.96 -35.11
CA LEU A 144 -36.29 3.41 -34.95
C LEU A 144 -35.06 4.20 -35.41
N PHE A 145 -33.84 3.81 -34.99
CA PHE A 145 -32.61 4.51 -35.35
C PHE A 145 -32.27 4.48 -36.84
N GLU A 146 -32.64 3.41 -37.56
CA GLU A 146 -32.33 3.28 -38.98
C GLU A 146 -33.39 3.96 -39.87
N PHE A 147 -34.68 3.86 -39.53
CA PHE A 147 -35.77 4.27 -40.43
C PHE A 147 -36.55 5.51 -39.99
N VAL A 148 -36.69 5.76 -38.68
CA VAL A 148 -37.61 6.80 -38.16
C VAL A 148 -36.84 8.03 -37.66
N VAL A 149 -35.75 7.82 -36.92
CA VAL A 149 -34.96 8.92 -36.33
C VAL A 149 -34.30 9.82 -37.39
N PRO A 150 -33.61 9.32 -38.44
CA PRO A 150 -32.95 10.16 -39.42
C PRO A 150 -33.87 11.19 -40.12
N PRO A 151 -35.02 10.82 -40.70
CA PRO A 151 -35.91 11.80 -41.34
C PRO A 151 -36.56 12.76 -40.32
N SER A 152 -36.81 12.32 -39.09
CA SER A 152 -37.37 13.17 -38.03
C SER A 152 -36.37 14.21 -37.51
N GLU A 153 -35.11 13.83 -37.34
CA GLU A 153 -34.02 14.75 -36.96
C GLU A 153 -33.76 15.81 -38.03
N GLU A 154 -33.77 15.42 -39.30
CA GLU A 154 -33.61 16.36 -40.40
C GLU A 154 -34.80 17.35 -40.47
N ALA A 155 -36.04 16.86 -40.30
CA ALA A 155 -37.22 17.72 -40.23
C ALA A 155 -37.17 18.67 -39.01
N TYR A 156 -36.73 18.18 -37.85
CA TYR A 156 -36.51 18.98 -36.64
C TYR A 156 -35.49 20.10 -36.90
N ARG A 157 -34.31 19.75 -37.42
CA ARG A 157 -33.22 20.72 -37.66
C ARG A 157 -33.62 21.78 -38.66
N ARG A 158 -34.20 21.39 -39.80
CA ARG A 158 -34.69 22.34 -40.81
C ARG A 158 -35.67 23.34 -40.21
N ARG A 159 -36.60 22.85 -39.37
CA ARG A 159 -37.58 23.73 -38.71
C ARG A 159 -36.92 24.66 -37.70
N LEU A 160 -36.02 24.16 -36.87
CA LEU A 160 -35.28 24.97 -35.89
C LEU A 160 -34.49 26.09 -36.56
N LEU A 161 -33.74 25.79 -37.64
CA LEU A 161 -32.98 26.78 -38.40
C LEU A 161 -33.89 27.83 -39.04
N SER A 162 -35.05 27.44 -39.59
CA SER A 162 -36.01 28.40 -40.17
C SER A 162 -36.54 29.44 -39.15
N LEU A 163 -36.62 29.06 -37.87
CA LEU A 163 -37.05 29.95 -36.79
C LEU A 163 -35.90 30.83 -36.28
N LEU A 164 -34.67 30.30 -36.26
CA LEU A 164 -33.49 31.07 -35.84
C LEU A 164 -33.11 32.14 -36.87
N TYR A 165 -33.27 31.89 -38.17
CA TYR A 165 -32.80 32.77 -39.25
C TYR A 165 -33.90 33.62 -39.94
N GLN A 166 -35.11 33.69 -39.37
CA GLN A 166 -36.24 34.51 -39.89
C GLN A 166 -36.54 34.34 -41.40
N GLY A 167 -36.61 33.11 -41.91
CA GLY A 167 -36.93 32.86 -43.32
C GLY A 167 -35.97 31.90 -44.01
N GLU A 168 -35.67 32.15 -45.29
CA GLU A 168 -34.90 31.25 -46.17
C GLU A 168 -33.67 30.67 -45.46
N VAL A 169 -33.69 29.35 -45.28
CA VAL A 169 -32.63 28.61 -44.62
C VAL A 169 -31.39 28.72 -45.51
N PRO A 170 -30.29 29.36 -45.06
CA PRO A 170 -29.06 29.33 -45.82
C PRO A 170 -28.66 27.85 -45.97
N THR A 171 -28.46 27.39 -47.20
CA THR A 171 -27.81 26.09 -47.45
C THR A 171 -26.48 26.14 -46.71
N VAL A 172 -26.35 25.32 -45.66
CA VAL A 172 -25.15 25.23 -44.82
C VAL A 172 -23.99 24.87 -45.73
N SER A 173 -23.24 25.89 -46.15
CA SER A 173 -22.04 25.78 -46.94
C SER A 173 -20.94 25.34 -45.97
N GLU A 174 -20.36 24.15 -46.15
CA GLU A 174 -19.16 23.78 -45.39
C GLU A 174 -18.06 24.79 -45.75
N GLN A 175 -17.67 25.61 -44.77
CA GLN A 175 -16.63 26.63 -44.92
C GLN A 175 -15.29 26.01 -44.53
N ASN A 176 -14.23 26.36 -45.26
CA ASN A 176 -12.84 25.98 -44.97
C ASN A 176 -12.62 24.46 -44.91
N VAL A 177 -13.08 23.74 -45.92
CA VAL A 177 -12.92 22.28 -45.99
C VAL A 177 -11.51 21.95 -46.47
N PHE A 178 -10.82 21.10 -45.71
CA PHE A 178 -9.57 20.48 -46.13
C PHE A 178 -9.85 19.01 -46.46
N PHE A 179 -9.26 18.48 -47.53
CA PHE A 179 -9.27 17.04 -47.82
C PHE A 179 -8.01 16.65 -48.59
N ARG A 180 -7.57 15.40 -48.48
CA ARG A 180 -6.42 14.88 -49.22
C ARG A 180 -6.85 14.16 -50.49
N GLY A 181 -6.16 14.42 -51.60
CA GLY A 181 -6.33 13.74 -52.89
C GLY A 181 -5.53 12.45 -52.99
N ARG A 182 -5.70 11.76 -54.12
CA ARG A 182 -5.20 10.40 -54.36
C ARG A 182 -3.67 10.30 -54.37
N GLU A 183 -2.96 11.29 -54.88
CA GLU A 183 -1.49 11.29 -54.95
C GLU A 183 -0.85 11.97 -53.72
N GLY A 184 -1.66 12.25 -52.69
CA GLY A 184 -1.20 12.78 -51.41
C GLY A 184 -1.33 14.30 -51.28
N GLU A 185 -2.00 14.97 -52.21
CA GLU A 185 -2.11 16.43 -52.29
C GLU A 185 -3.18 16.95 -51.33
N LEU A 186 -2.97 18.11 -50.71
CA LEU A 186 -3.92 18.70 -49.77
C LEU A 186 -4.76 19.76 -50.48
N TYR A 187 -6.05 19.53 -50.59
CA TYR A 187 -7.02 20.47 -51.13
C TYR A 187 -7.63 21.27 -49.98
N TYR A 188 -7.69 22.58 -50.17
CA TYR A 188 -8.40 23.52 -49.33
C TYR A 188 -9.45 24.22 -50.18
N VAL A 189 -10.69 24.27 -49.69
CA VAL A 189 -11.80 24.97 -50.34
C VAL A 189 -12.43 25.92 -49.33
N SER A 190 -12.43 27.21 -49.65
CA SER A 190 -12.94 28.24 -48.73
C SER A 190 -14.45 28.13 -48.49
N SER A 191 -15.24 27.85 -49.53
CA SER A 191 -16.69 27.66 -49.40
C SER A 191 -17.27 26.84 -50.55
N PHE A 192 -18.40 26.16 -50.26
CA PHE A 192 -19.12 25.32 -51.21
C PHE A 192 -20.55 25.80 -51.44
N GLN A 193 -20.91 26.13 -52.66
CA GLN A 193 -22.26 26.56 -53.03
C GLN A 193 -22.87 25.56 -54.02
N GLY A 194 -23.62 24.58 -53.50
CA GLY A 194 -24.10 23.45 -54.30
C GLY A 194 -22.91 22.64 -54.85
N ASN A 195 -22.78 22.54 -56.18
CA ASN A 195 -21.66 21.85 -56.83
C ASN A 195 -20.49 22.78 -57.22
N ARG A 196 -20.52 24.04 -56.79
CA ARG A 196 -19.44 25.03 -57.02
C ARG A 196 -18.59 25.19 -55.78
N ALA A 197 -17.28 25.05 -55.94
CA ALA A 197 -16.25 25.31 -54.94
C ALA A 197 -15.63 26.69 -55.22
N LEU A 198 -15.43 27.49 -54.19
CA LEU A 198 -14.83 28.83 -54.30
C LEU A 198 -13.56 28.90 -53.46
N GLY A 199 -12.57 29.65 -53.94
CA GLY A 199 -11.30 29.87 -53.26
C GLY A 199 -10.58 28.55 -52.96
N ILE A 200 -10.09 27.91 -54.02
CA ILE A 200 -9.48 26.58 -53.97
C ILE A 200 -7.96 26.74 -53.92
N VAL A 201 -7.32 26.04 -52.99
CA VAL A 201 -5.86 25.95 -52.90
C VAL A 201 -5.47 24.49 -52.82
N VAL A 202 -4.53 24.03 -53.64
CA VAL A 202 -4.04 22.65 -53.64
C VAL A 202 -2.55 22.68 -53.34
N TYR A 203 -2.14 21.98 -52.28
CA TYR A 203 -0.75 21.79 -51.89
C TYR A 203 -0.28 20.41 -52.34
N ASP A 204 0.59 20.37 -53.34
CA ASP A 204 1.32 19.17 -53.72
C ASP A 204 2.62 19.12 -52.91
N LEU A 205 2.64 18.34 -51.82
CA LEU A 205 3.82 18.25 -50.96
C LEU A 205 4.91 17.31 -51.52
N GLU A 206 4.54 16.43 -52.45
CA GLU A 206 5.44 15.38 -52.96
C GLU A 206 5.87 15.65 -54.42
N GLY A 207 5.35 16.71 -55.04
CA GLY A 207 5.65 17.10 -56.42
C GLY A 207 5.14 16.10 -57.46
N LYS A 208 4.08 15.37 -57.11
CA LYS A 208 3.55 14.23 -57.89
C LYS A 208 2.48 14.61 -58.90
N LEU A 209 1.83 15.77 -58.78
CA LEU A 209 0.83 16.24 -59.76
C LEU A 209 1.46 16.54 -61.11
N PHE A 210 2.72 17.01 -61.11
CA PHE A 210 3.43 17.43 -62.33
C PHE A 210 4.86 16.84 -62.40
N PRO A 211 5.01 15.51 -62.47
CA PRO A 211 6.30 14.82 -62.32
C PRO A 211 7.27 15.10 -63.49
N LYS A 212 6.75 15.57 -64.63
CA LYS A 212 7.57 15.91 -65.82
C LYS A 212 8.46 17.16 -65.63
N GLN A 213 8.29 17.90 -64.54
CA GLN A 213 9.01 19.16 -64.27
C GLN A 213 9.85 19.11 -62.98
N GLY A 214 9.97 17.91 -62.36
CA GLY A 214 10.73 17.67 -61.13
C GLY A 214 9.84 17.48 -59.89
N ALA A 215 10.24 16.61 -58.96
CA ALA A 215 9.48 16.30 -57.73
C ALA A 215 9.81 17.33 -56.62
N PHE A 216 9.28 18.55 -56.76
CA PHE A 216 9.40 19.59 -55.74
C PHE A 216 8.00 20.07 -55.33
N PRO A 217 7.77 20.48 -54.07
CA PRO A 217 6.47 20.94 -53.63
C PRO A 217 5.89 22.05 -54.52
N ALA A 218 4.60 21.96 -54.82
CA ALA A 218 3.87 22.92 -55.63
C ALA A 218 2.60 23.40 -54.93
N LEU A 219 2.22 24.65 -55.21
CA LEU A 219 1.03 25.30 -54.69
C LEU A 219 0.17 25.75 -55.88
N LEU A 220 -1.04 25.23 -55.98
CA LEU A 220 -2.00 25.63 -56.99
C LEU A 220 -3.11 26.46 -56.32
N THR A 221 -3.53 27.55 -56.94
CA THR A 221 -4.66 28.37 -56.51
C THR A 221 -5.66 28.53 -57.65
N ALA A 222 -6.97 28.49 -57.36
CA ALA A 222 -8.04 28.71 -58.31
C ALA A 222 -9.20 29.48 -57.66
N LEU A 223 -9.81 30.40 -58.40
CA LEU A 223 -10.90 31.22 -57.90
C LEU A 223 -12.19 30.41 -57.74
N GLU A 224 -12.48 29.57 -58.75
CA GLU A 224 -13.67 28.74 -58.80
C GLU A 224 -13.33 27.31 -59.24
N GLY A 225 -14.18 26.36 -58.85
CA GLY A 225 -14.11 25.00 -59.34
C GLY A 225 -15.46 24.29 -59.24
N SER A 226 -15.60 23.19 -59.96
CA SER A 226 -16.80 22.35 -59.93
C SER A 226 -16.42 20.88 -59.94
N PHE A 227 -17.09 20.09 -59.11
CA PHE A 227 -16.88 18.65 -59.04
C PHE A 227 -17.74 17.95 -60.11
N SER A 228 -17.11 17.15 -60.96
CA SER A 228 -17.77 16.32 -61.97
C SER A 228 -17.33 14.87 -61.76
N SER A 229 -18.12 14.12 -60.98
CA SER A 229 -17.82 12.74 -60.57
C SER A 229 -16.49 12.60 -59.80
N GLN A 230 -15.43 12.11 -60.42
CA GLN A 230 -14.10 11.95 -59.83
C GLN A 230 -13.13 13.09 -60.18
N GLU A 231 -13.57 14.03 -61.03
CA GLU A 231 -12.74 15.12 -61.52
C GLU A 231 -13.13 16.46 -60.87
N LEU A 232 -12.14 17.23 -60.45
CA LEU A 232 -12.29 18.62 -60.04
C LEU A 232 -11.87 19.52 -61.21
N VAL A 233 -12.85 20.20 -61.80
CA VAL A 233 -12.61 21.19 -62.86
C VAL A 233 -12.41 22.55 -62.21
N LEU A 234 -11.20 23.07 -62.28
CA LEU A 234 -10.78 24.37 -61.76
C LEU A 234 -10.83 25.43 -62.86
N GLY A 235 -11.33 26.62 -62.53
CA GLY A 235 -11.39 27.80 -63.39
C GLY A 235 -10.48 28.93 -62.87
N GLU A 236 -9.82 29.61 -63.80
CA GLU A 236 -8.96 30.80 -63.55
C GLU A 236 -7.96 30.59 -62.40
N GLY A 237 -6.95 29.74 -62.62
CA GLY A 237 -5.98 29.39 -61.60
C GLY A 237 -4.53 29.64 -61.96
N ARG A 238 -3.66 29.56 -60.95
CA ARG A 238 -2.21 29.74 -61.03
C ARG A 238 -1.52 28.59 -60.32
N LEU A 239 -0.41 28.14 -60.89
CA LEU A 239 0.45 27.12 -60.31
C LEU A 239 1.78 27.77 -59.92
N PHE A 240 2.14 27.62 -58.66
CA PHE A 240 3.41 28.05 -58.09
C PHE A 240 4.24 26.83 -57.67
N ARG A 241 5.55 26.96 -57.73
CA ARG A 241 6.50 25.94 -57.32
C ARG A 241 7.48 26.54 -56.33
N PHE A 242 7.85 25.79 -55.31
CA PHE A 242 8.89 26.23 -54.39
C PHE A 242 10.27 26.09 -55.07
N THR A 243 11.15 27.06 -54.86
CA THR A 243 12.55 26.99 -55.31
C THR A 243 13.45 26.43 -54.21
N GLU A 244 14.66 25.96 -54.55
CA GLU A 244 15.59 25.36 -53.57
C GLU A 244 16.00 26.31 -52.44
N ASP A 245 15.96 27.62 -52.71
CA ASP A 245 16.20 28.72 -51.78
C ASP A 245 14.95 29.12 -50.95
N GLY A 246 13.84 28.39 -51.09
CA GLY A 246 12.60 28.60 -50.35
C GLY A 246 11.69 29.71 -50.91
N GLY A 247 12.01 30.23 -52.10
CA GLY A 247 11.17 31.17 -52.84
C GLY A 247 9.97 30.49 -53.52
N LEU A 248 9.05 31.30 -54.05
CA LEU A 248 7.86 30.83 -54.76
C LEU A 248 7.90 31.34 -56.21
N GLU A 249 8.00 30.45 -57.18
CA GLU A 249 8.04 30.76 -58.61
C GLU A 249 6.70 30.42 -59.26
N GLU A 250 6.09 31.36 -60.00
CA GLU A 250 4.89 31.08 -60.79
C GLU A 250 5.27 30.29 -62.05
N VAL A 251 4.80 29.05 -62.16
CA VAL A 251 5.12 28.13 -63.27
C VAL A 251 4.18 28.37 -64.45
N LEU A 252 2.87 28.47 -64.19
CA LEU A 252 1.87 28.69 -65.23
C LEU A 252 0.58 29.29 -64.68
N ARG A 253 -0.16 29.94 -65.59
CA ARG A 253 -1.54 30.40 -65.40
C ARG A 253 -2.46 29.66 -66.36
N PHE A 254 -3.62 29.21 -65.88
CA PHE A 254 -4.59 28.46 -66.68
C PHE A 254 -6.00 29.04 -66.55
N ASP A 255 -6.77 28.98 -67.64
CA ASP A 255 -8.19 29.35 -67.62
C ASP A 255 -9.06 28.17 -67.15
N ARG A 256 -8.65 26.94 -67.50
CA ARG A 256 -9.33 25.71 -67.08
C ARG A 256 -8.33 24.58 -66.88
N LEU A 257 -8.38 23.92 -65.73
CA LEU A 257 -7.58 22.72 -65.42
C LEU A 257 -8.48 21.66 -64.78
N THR A 258 -8.28 20.40 -65.14
CA THR A 258 -9.05 19.29 -64.57
C THR A 258 -8.10 18.38 -63.81
N LEU A 259 -8.39 18.13 -62.54
CA LEU A 259 -7.62 17.25 -61.65
C LEU A 259 -8.44 16.01 -61.32
N ASP A 260 -7.84 14.83 -61.39
CA ASP A 260 -8.45 13.60 -60.90
C ASP A 260 -8.26 13.54 -59.38
N VAL A 261 -9.34 13.70 -58.63
CA VAL A 261 -9.30 13.77 -57.17
C VAL A 261 -9.57 12.39 -56.55
N GLY A 262 -10.11 11.45 -57.34
CA GLY A 262 -10.56 10.14 -56.87
C GLY A 262 -11.75 10.21 -55.90
N LEU A 263 -12.71 9.29 -56.07
CA LEU A 263 -14.01 9.22 -55.35
C LEU A 263 -14.95 10.44 -55.56
N ASP A 264 -16.25 10.21 -55.34
CA ASP A 264 -17.30 11.24 -55.38
C ASP A 264 -17.25 12.12 -54.11
N VAL A 265 -16.10 12.79 -53.95
CA VAL A 265 -15.76 13.69 -52.84
C VAL A 265 -16.78 14.83 -52.75
N GLY A 266 -17.33 15.25 -53.90
CA GLY A 266 -18.41 16.21 -54.03
C GLY A 266 -19.66 15.77 -53.26
N GLN A 267 -20.32 14.67 -53.62
CA GLN A 267 -21.59 14.31 -52.96
C GLN A 267 -21.44 13.96 -51.47
N GLY A 268 -20.30 13.36 -51.09
CA GLY A 268 -20.01 13.01 -49.71
C GLY A 268 -19.81 14.24 -48.82
N LEU A 269 -18.94 15.18 -49.21
CA LEU A 269 -18.61 16.39 -48.43
C LEU A 269 -19.69 17.46 -48.47
N LEU A 270 -20.48 17.53 -49.54
CA LEU A 270 -21.53 18.55 -49.71
C LEU A 270 -22.84 18.25 -48.97
N SER A 271 -23.02 17.03 -48.46
CA SER A 271 -24.19 16.67 -47.66
C SER A 271 -24.02 17.25 -46.25
N GLY A 272 -24.35 18.53 -46.05
CA GLY A 272 -24.33 19.27 -44.77
C GLY A 272 -25.31 18.75 -43.70
N LYS A 273 -25.47 17.43 -43.60
CA LYS A 273 -26.19 16.70 -42.56
C LYS A 273 -25.29 16.57 -41.35
N THR A 274 -25.84 16.76 -40.16
CA THR A 274 -25.11 16.43 -38.92
C THR A 274 -25.07 14.91 -38.69
N PRO A 275 -24.10 14.38 -37.92
CA PRO A 275 -24.04 12.94 -37.60
C PRO A 275 -25.33 12.37 -36.98
N SER A 276 -26.12 13.20 -36.29
CA SER A 276 -27.43 12.84 -35.75
C SER A 276 -28.48 12.53 -36.83
N GLU A 277 -28.42 13.19 -37.99
CA GLU A 277 -29.36 13.03 -39.11
C GLU A 277 -29.02 11.87 -40.05
N MET A 278 -27.83 11.31 -39.92
CA MET A 278 -27.37 10.24 -40.80
C MET A 278 -27.82 8.87 -40.28
N SER A 279 -28.31 8.01 -41.18
CA SER A 279 -28.52 6.59 -40.90
C SER A 279 -27.18 5.87 -40.62
N LEU A 280 -27.22 4.64 -40.10
CA LEU A 280 -25.98 3.88 -39.87
C LEU A 280 -25.23 3.59 -41.18
N ARG A 281 -25.97 3.40 -42.28
CA ARG A 281 -25.40 3.21 -43.62
C ARG A 281 -24.69 4.47 -44.12
N GLU A 282 -25.33 5.63 -43.99
CA GLU A 282 -24.75 6.92 -44.38
C GLU A 282 -23.51 7.25 -43.52
N LEU A 283 -23.55 6.97 -42.21
CA LEU A 283 -22.39 7.12 -41.33
C LEU A 283 -21.24 6.21 -41.77
N ALA A 284 -21.51 4.95 -42.11
CA ALA A 284 -20.48 4.01 -42.55
C ALA A 284 -19.82 4.44 -43.88
N SER A 285 -20.62 4.86 -44.87
CA SER A 285 -20.08 5.39 -46.14
C SER A 285 -19.27 6.67 -45.94
N ARG A 286 -19.72 7.56 -45.04
CA ARG A 286 -19.01 8.80 -44.72
C ARG A 286 -17.69 8.57 -43.98
N ILE A 287 -17.66 7.61 -43.05
CA ILE A 287 -16.44 7.20 -42.35
C ILE A 287 -15.43 6.60 -43.34
N ALA A 288 -15.87 5.76 -44.28
CA ALA A 288 -15.00 5.19 -45.30
C ALA A 288 -14.36 6.29 -46.17
N LEU A 289 -15.17 7.24 -46.63
CA LEU A 289 -14.70 8.39 -47.42
C LEU A 289 -13.66 9.23 -46.66
N LEU A 290 -13.91 9.58 -45.39
CA LEU A 290 -12.97 10.39 -44.61
C LEU A 290 -11.63 9.67 -44.34
N ARG A 291 -11.66 8.34 -44.17
CA ARG A 291 -10.43 7.55 -44.01
C ARG A 291 -9.59 7.54 -45.28
N GLU A 292 -10.24 7.46 -46.44
CA GLU A 292 -9.56 7.49 -47.75
C GLU A 292 -9.00 8.88 -48.07
N THR A 293 -9.67 9.96 -47.63
CA THR A 293 -9.19 11.34 -47.80
C THR A 293 -8.26 11.83 -46.68
N GLY A 294 -7.82 10.93 -45.78
CA GLY A 294 -6.86 11.23 -44.72
C GLY A 294 -7.38 12.16 -43.60
N LEU A 295 -8.69 12.39 -43.51
CA LEU A 295 -9.33 13.20 -42.47
C LEU A 295 -9.69 12.32 -41.26
N ASP A 296 -9.64 12.89 -40.05
CA ASP A 296 -9.99 12.14 -38.84
C ASP A 296 -11.51 11.86 -38.76
N PRO A 297 -11.96 10.60 -38.91
CA PRO A 297 -13.38 10.28 -38.85
C PRO A 297 -13.87 10.09 -37.40
N ARG A 298 -13.06 10.37 -36.38
CA ARG A 298 -13.29 10.00 -34.97
C ARG A 298 -14.68 10.34 -34.47
N GLU A 299 -15.17 11.55 -34.71
CA GLU A 299 -16.51 11.94 -34.24
C GLU A 299 -17.61 11.06 -34.85
N LEU A 300 -17.54 10.78 -36.15
CA LEU A 300 -18.49 9.90 -36.83
C LEU A 300 -18.36 8.45 -36.38
N VAL A 301 -17.13 7.97 -36.11
CA VAL A 301 -16.91 6.63 -35.55
C VAL A 301 -17.54 6.51 -34.17
N VAL A 302 -17.36 7.51 -33.29
CA VAL A 302 -18.03 7.53 -31.98
C VAL A 302 -19.54 7.51 -32.16
N GLU A 303 -20.08 8.30 -33.09
CA GLU A 303 -21.52 8.37 -33.32
C GLU A 303 -22.10 7.05 -33.83
N PHE A 304 -21.44 6.43 -34.80
CA PHE A 304 -21.81 5.11 -35.34
C PHE A 304 -21.89 4.06 -34.23
N HIS A 305 -20.85 3.97 -33.41
CA HIS A 305 -20.82 3.03 -32.28
C HIS A 305 -21.83 3.39 -31.19
N SER A 306 -22.11 4.68 -30.97
CA SER A 306 -23.09 5.15 -29.99
C SER A 306 -24.52 4.75 -30.37
N LYS A 307 -24.91 4.91 -31.64
CA LYS A 307 -26.24 4.49 -32.12
C LYS A 307 -26.45 2.99 -31.95
N LEU A 308 -25.45 2.17 -32.28
CA LEU A 308 -25.49 0.73 -32.06
C LEU A 308 -25.57 0.37 -30.57
N ALA A 309 -24.81 1.07 -29.73
CA ALA A 309 -24.79 0.81 -28.29
C ALA A 309 -26.13 1.19 -27.62
N ILE A 310 -26.74 2.33 -27.96
CA ILE A 310 -28.08 2.71 -27.47
C ILE A 310 -29.13 1.69 -27.92
N ALA A 311 -29.05 1.23 -29.17
CA ALA A 311 -29.95 0.20 -29.67
C ALA A 311 -29.82 -1.12 -28.88
N ALA A 312 -28.60 -1.52 -28.51
CA ALA A 312 -28.33 -2.70 -27.69
C ALA A 312 -28.62 -2.50 -26.18
N ALA A 313 -28.73 -1.26 -25.71
CA ALA A 313 -28.78 -0.93 -24.29
C ALA A 313 -29.98 -1.54 -23.57
N ALA A 314 -31.15 -1.63 -24.21
CA ALA A 314 -32.34 -2.22 -23.61
C ALA A 314 -32.15 -3.70 -23.23
N LEU A 315 -31.47 -4.47 -24.08
CA LEU A 315 -31.12 -5.86 -23.78
C LEU A 315 -30.14 -5.93 -22.60
N ILE A 316 -29.09 -5.12 -22.65
CA ILE A 316 -28.03 -5.09 -21.64
C ILE A 316 -28.59 -4.68 -20.27
N PHE A 317 -29.46 -3.68 -20.23
CA PHE A 317 -30.12 -3.22 -19.01
C PHE A 317 -31.10 -4.23 -18.46
N SER A 318 -31.83 -4.97 -19.31
CA SER A 318 -32.66 -6.08 -18.83
C SER A 318 -31.82 -7.25 -18.27
N LEU A 319 -30.68 -7.55 -18.91
CA LEU A 319 -29.75 -8.62 -18.50
C LEU A 319 -29.09 -8.32 -17.16
N PHE A 320 -28.71 -7.06 -16.93
CA PHE A 320 -28.15 -6.57 -15.68
C PHE A 320 -29.21 -6.35 -14.61
N GLY A 321 -30.30 -5.68 -14.98
CA GLY A 321 -31.33 -5.24 -14.06
C GLY A 321 -32.16 -6.38 -13.49
N ALA A 322 -32.44 -7.43 -14.27
CA ALA A 322 -33.23 -8.56 -13.79
C ALA A 322 -32.60 -9.29 -12.57
N PRO A 323 -31.35 -9.78 -12.61
CA PRO A 323 -30.75 -10.42 -11.43
C PRO A 323 -30.50 -9.43 -10.30
N LEU A 324 -30.10 -8.18 -10.60
CA LEU A 324 -29.84 -7.17 -9.57
C LEU A 324 -31.12 -6.73 -8.83
N ALA A 325 -32.25 -6.62 -9.53
CA ALA A 325 -33.55 -6.30 -8.94
C ALA A 325 -34.03 -7.38 -7.97
N VAL A 326 -33.71 -8.66 -8.20
CA VAL A 326 -34.03 -9.72 -7.24
C VAL A 326 -33.18 -9.59 -5.96
N LEU A 327 -31.93 -9.15 -6.08
CA LEU A 327 -31.04 -8.93 -4.95
C LEU A 327 -31.47 -7.72 -4.11
N LEU A 328 -31.74 -6.58 -4.76
CA LEU A 328 -32.10 -5.31 -4.09
C LEU A 328 -33.59 -5.22 -3.73
N GLY A 329 -34.47 -5.94 -4.43
CA GLY A 329 -35.93 -5.87 -4.30
C GLY A 329 -36.49 -6.39 -2.96
N ARG A 330 -35.65 -6.98 -2.10
CA ARG A 330 -36.04 -7.41 -0.73
C ARG A 330 -36.42 -6.24 0.17
N ARG A 331 -35.98 -5.02 -0.14
CA ARG A 331 -36.22 -3.79 0.65
C ARG A 331 -37.57 -3.09 0.34
N GLY A 332 -38.40 -3.67 -0.53
CA GLY A 332 -39.75 -3.17 -0.83
C GLY A 332 -39.89 -2.43 -2.18
N ARG A 333 -41.13 -2.11 -2.56
CA ARG A 333 -41.48 -1.57 -3.90
C ARG A 333 -40.90 -0.18 -4.17
N ALA A 334 -41.00 0.74 -3.21
CA ALA A 334 -40.47 2.10 -3.35
C ALA A 334 -38.94 2.11 -3.48
N ALA A 335 -38.24 1.28 -2.70
CA ALA A 335 -36.79 1.12 -2.81
C ALA A 335 -36.36 0.58 -4.18
N GLY A 336 -37.13 -0.37 -4.74
CA GLY A 336 -36.89 -0.86 -6.10
C GLY A 336 -37.08 0.20 -7.19
N ALA A 337 -38.07 1.09 -7.03
CA ALA A 337 -38.32 2.21 -7.93
C ALA A 337 -37.15 3.20 -7.96
N VAL A 338 -36.71 3.64 -6.77
CA VAL A 338 -35.59 4.57 -6.62
C VAL A 338 -34.30 3.95 -7.17
N ALA A 339 -34.00 2.70 -6.81
CA ALA A 339 -32.81 2.01 -7.32
C ALA A 339 -32.82 1.89 -8.84
N GLY A 340 -33.96 1.49 -9.46
CA GLY A 340 -34.08 1.39 -10.91
C GLY A 340 -33.88 2.73 -11.62
N PHE A 341 -34.44 3.82 -11.07
CA PHE A 341 -34.31 5.16 -11.64
C PHE A 341 -32.86 5.68 -11.53
N VAL A 342 -32.25 5.58 -10.34
CA VAL A 342 -30.87 6.01 -10.10
C VAL A 342 -29.89 5.23 -10.98
N LEU A 343 -30.05 3.92 -11.10
CA LEU A 343 -29.20 3.10 -11.97
C LEU A 343 -29.36 3.48 -13.45
N ALA A 344 -30.58 3.77 -13.90
CA ALA A 344 -30.81 4.26 -15.25
C ALA A 344 -30.13 5.60 -15.50
N ALA A 345 -30.27 6.56 -14.58
CA ALA A 345 -29.64 7.88 -14.67
C ALA A 345 -28.11 7.77 -14.66
N ALA A 346 -27.54 6.95 -13.77
CA ALA A 346 -26.10 6.72 -13.69
C ALA A 346 -25.54 6.09 -14.98
N ALA A 347 -26.24 5.10 -15.53
CA ALA A 347 -25.83 4.46 -16.79
C ALA A 347 -25.89 5.44 -17.98
N GLN A 348 -26.88 6.34 -18.03
CA GLN A 348 -26.97 7.40 -19.03
C GLN A 348 -25.87 8.46 -18.87
N GLY A 349 -25.60 8.90 -17.64
CA GLY A 349 -24.50 9.81 -17.34
C GLY A 349 -23.16 9.24 -17.79
N LEU A 350 -22.87 7.98 -17.44
CA LEU A 350 -21.62 7.32 -17.83
C LEU A 350 -21.50 7.16 -19.36
N PHE A 351 -22.62 6.92 -20.06
CA PHE A 351 -22.66 6.90 -21.52
C PHE A 351 -22.30 8.25 -22.15
N ILE A 352 -22.81 9.36 -21.63
CA ILE A 352 -22.46 10.70 -22.11
C ILE A 352 -20.98 11.01 -21.85
N TRP A 353 -20.48 10.65 -20.66
CA TRP A 353 -19.09 10.84 -20.27
C TRP A 353 -18.11 10.06 -21.16
N THR A 354 -18.36 8.78 -21.38
CA THR A 354 -17.49 7.90 -22.19
C THR A 354 -17.47 8.28 -23.67
N ARG A 355 -18.61 8.74 -24.23
CA ARG A 355 -18.66 9.35 -25.57
C ARG A 355 -17.81 10.62 -25.65
N THR A 356 -17.88 11.48 -24.64
CA THR A 356 -17.11 12.72 -24.60
C THR A 356 -15.60 12.45 -24.53
N LEU A 357 -15.17 11.49 -23.71
CA LEU A 357 -13.77 11.06 -23.62
C LEU A 357 -13.26 10.47 -24.94
N ALA A 358 -14.09 9.66 -25.62
CA ALA A 358 -13.73 9.07 -26.91
C ALA A 358 -13.66 10.12 -28.04
N ARG A 359 -14.58 11.11 -28.05
CA ARG A 359 -14.51 12.24 -28.98
C ARG A 359 -13.23 13.06 -28.79
N ARG A 360 -12.78 13.24 -27.54
CA ARG A 360 -11.54 13.95 -27.18
C ARG A 360 -10.26 13.14 -27.37
N GLY A 361 -10.35 11.83 -27.63
CA GLY A 361 -9.19 10.97 -27.88
C GLY A 361 -8.57 10.29 -26.68
N PHE A 362 -9.18 10.42 -25.48
CA PHE A 362 -8.74 9.68 -24.30
C PHE A 362 -9.11 8.20 -24.36
N LEU A 363 -10.10 7.84 -25.19
CA LEU A 363 -10.52 6.46 -25.43
C LEU A 363 -10.59 6.18 -26.93
N PRO A 364 -10.36 4.93 -27.37
CA PRO A 364 -10.62 4.53 -28.74
C PRO A 364 -12.05 4.90 -29.17
N ALA A 365 -12.19 5.50 -30.34
CA ALA A 365 -13.47 6.00 -30.86
C ALA A 365 -14.58 4.92 -30.89
N SER A 366 -14.19 3.67 -31.14
CA SER A 366 -15.11 2.52 -31.14
C SER A 366 -15.62 2.12 -29.76
N LEU A 367 -14.88 2.40 -28.69
CA LEU A 367 -15.25 2.03 -27.31
C LEU A 367 -16.11 3.08 -26.62
N GLY A 368 -16.09 4.33 -27.08
CA GLY A 368 -16.79 5.44 -26.42
C GLY A 368 -18.28 5.19 -26.16
N GLY A 369 -18.98 4.63 -27.14
CA GLY A 369 -20.39 4.26 -26.97
C GLY A 369 -20.60 2.94 -26.21
N TRP A 370 -19.65 2.01 -26.29
CA TRP A 370 -19.84 0.62 -25.83
C TRP A 370 -19.40 0.37 -24.39
N LEU A 371 -18.38 1.08 -23.90
CA LEU A 371 -17.75 0.81 -22.61
C LEU A 371 -18.73 0.64 -21.44
N PRO A 372 -19.66 1.58 -21.16
CA PRO A 372 -20.59 1.43 -20.04
C PRO A 372 -21.52 0.22 -20.22
N HIS A 373 -21.97 -0.03 -21.45
CA HIS A 373 -22.89 -1.13 -21.74
C HIS A 373 -22.20 -2.50 -21.70
N LEU A 374 -20.96 -2.61 -22.15
CA LEU A 374 -20.19 -3.86 -22.06
C LEU A 374 -19.89 -4.23 -20.61
N LEU A 375 -19.55 -3.24 -19.77
CA LEU A 375 -19.31 -3.46 -18.34
C LEU A 375 -20.59 -3.93 -17.63
N LEU A 376 -21.71 -3.24 -17.84
CA LEU A 376 -23.00 -3.64 -17.27
C LEU A 376 -23.48 -4.99 -17.81
N GLY A 377 -23.26 -5.27 -19.10
CA GLY A 377 -23.60 -6.54 -19.73
C GLY A 377 -22.80 -7.71 -19.18
N ALA A 378 -21.49 -7.55 -19.01
CA ALA A 378 -20.63 -8.56 -18.41
C ALA A 378 -21.01 -8.84 -16.95
N LEU A 379 -21.25 -7.79 -16.15
CA LEU A 379 -21.73 -7.91 -14.78
C LEU A 379 -23.10 -8.58 -14.71
N GLY A 380 -24.02 -8.20 -15.58
CA GLY A 380 -25.35 -8.80 -15.69
C GLY A 380 -25.30 -10.28 -16.04
N ALA A 381 -24.48 -10.66 -17.02
CA ALA A 381 -24.27 -12.06 -17.40
C ALA A 381 -23.69 -12.88 -16.23
N PHE A 382 -22.67 -12.34 -15.54
CA PHE A 382 -22.09 -12.97 -14.35
C PHE A 382 -23.14 -13.18 -13.24
N LEU A 383 -23.92 -12.14 -12.93
CA LEU A 383 -24.97 -12.22 -11.91
C LEU A 383 -26.08 -13.20 -12.30
N LEU A 384 -26.50 -13.22 -13.56
CA LEU A 384 -27.54 -14.13 -14.05
C LEU A 384 -27.09 -15.60 -13.98
N LEU A 385 -25.84 -15.90 -14.35
CA LEU A 385 -25.26 -17.24 -14.26
C LEU A 385 -25.03 -17.68 -12.80
N GLY A 386 -24.70 -16.73 -11.93
CA GLY A 386 -24.45 -16.98 -10.51
C GLY A 386 -25.70 -17.03 -9.63
N VAL A 387 -26.86 -16.55 -10.10
CA VAL A 387 -28.05 -16.30 -9.25
C VAL A 387 -28.58 -17.52 -8.50
N ASP A 388 -28.39 -18.74 -9.04
CA ASP A 388 -28.84 -19.98 -8.42
C ASP A 388 -27.77 -20.63 -7.50
N ARG A 389 -26.49 -20.28 -7.65
CA ARG A 389 -25.36 -20.90 -6.93
C ARG A 389 -24.78 -20.01 -5.84
N LEU A 390 -24.86 -18.70 -6.01
CA LEU A 390 -24.23 -17.75 -5.13
C LEU A 390 -25.11 -17.51 -3.89
N ARG A 391 -24.79 -18.17 -2.77
CA ARG A 391 -25.21 -17.70 -1.44
C ARG A 391 -24.43 -16.42 -1.09
N LEU A 392 -24.82 -15.30 -1.70
CA LEU A 392 -24.13 -14.00 -1.56
C LEU A 392 -24.41 -13.37 -0.19
N ARG A 393 -23.60 -13.74 0.82
CA ARG A 393 -23.45 -12.95 2.05
C ARG A 393 -22.42 -11.81 1.88
N GLY A 394 -21.43 -11.93 0.99
CA GLY A 394 -20.37 -10.93 0.81
C GLY A 394 -20.59 -9.91 -0.33
N LEU A 395 -21.32 -10.26 -1.38
CA LEU A 395 -21.44 -9.39 -2.58
C LEU A 395 -22.51 -8.31 -2.42
N GLY A 396 -23.43 -8.49 -1.46
CA GLY A 396 -24.27 -7.42 -0.95
C GLY A 396 -23.44 -6.33 -0.25
N ALA A 397 -22.40 -6.70 0.51
CA ALA A 397 -21.50 -5.74 1.14
C ALA A 397 -20.61 -5.03 0.10
N LEU A 398 -20.17 -5.74 -0.94
CA LEU A 398 -19.32 -5.17 -1.99
C LEU A 398 -20.08 -4.26 -2.99
N LEU A 399 -21.35 -4.56 -3.28
CA LEU A 399 -22.23 -3.67 -4.05
C LEU A 399 -22.79 -2.52 -3.20
N LEU A 400 -22.98 -2.73 -1.89
CA LEU A 400 -23.34 -1.66 -0.96
C LEU A 400 -22.16 -0.73 -0.72
N SER A 401 -20.92 -1.22 -0.62
CA SER A 401 -19.73 -0.39 -0.50
C SER A 401 -19.47 0.43 -1.77
N LEU A 402 -19.72 -0.14 -2.96
CA LEU A 402 -19.66 0.59 -4.23
C LEU A 402 -20.83 1.58 -4.43
N ALA A 403 -22.01 1.30 -3.86
CA ALA A 403 -23.15 2.23 -3.90
C ALA A 403 -23.06 3.33 -2.84
N LEU A 404 -22.49 3.04 -1.67
CA LEU A 404 -22.21 4.01 -0.61
C LEU A 404 -21.00 4.89 -0.97
N ALA A 405 -20.03 4.39 -1.75
CA ALA A 405 -18.95 5.24 -2.27
C ALA A 405 -19.43 6.34 -3.23
N GLY A 406 -20.66 6.24 -3.76
CA GLY A 406 -21.22 7.22 -4.70
C GLY A 406 -22.18 8.24 -4.09
N TRP A 407 -22.71 8.00 -2.88
CA TRP A 407 -23.62 8.91 -2.18
C TRP A 407 -22.93 9.25 -0.87
N GLY A 408 -22.72 10.52 -0.56
CA GLY A 408 -22.03 11.00 0.64
C GLY A 408 -22.70 10.63 1.97
N LEU A 409 -22.89 9.34 2.21
CA LEU A 409 -23.05 8.69 3.50
C LEU A 409 -21.64 8.29 3.92
N GLY A 410 -21.32 8.54 5.18
CA GLY A 410 -19.99 8.41 5.72
C GLY A 410 -19.26 7.13 5.35
N ALA A 411 -17.93 7.18 5.44
CA ALA A 411 -17.08 6.00 5.29
C ALA A 411 -17.69 4.81 6.04
N PRO A 412 -17.57 3.56 5.56
CA PRO A 412 -18.03 2.42 6.35
C PRO A 412 -17.38 2.45 7.75
N PRO A 413 -18.10 2.02 8.81
CA PRO A 413 -17.53 2.02 10.14
C PRO A 413 -16.24 1.16 10.15
N PRO A 414 -15.20 1.57 10.87
CA PRO A 414 -13.83 1.05 10.76
C PRO A 414 -13.65 -0.37 11.36
N PHE A 415 -14.75 -1.09 11.60
CA PHE A 415 -14.75 -2.43 12.16
C PHE A 415 -14.78 -3.47 11.04
N SER A 416 -13.71 -4.26 10.92
CA SER A 416 -13.60 -5.38 9.97
C SER A 416 -14.58 -6.52 10.28
N GLU A 417 -14.82 -6.78 11.56
CA GLU A 417 -15.87 -7.66 12.08
C GLU A 417 -16.57 -6.96 13.24
N LEU A 418 -17.90 -7.05 13.31
CA LEU A 418 -18.70 -6.51 14.40
C LEU A 418 -19.84 -7.46 14.74
N GLN A 419 -19.89 -7.92 15.99
CA GLN A 419 -20.95 -8.75 16.56
C GLN A 419 -21.52 -8.03 17.79
N ALA A 420 -22.84 -8.05 17.94
CA ALA A 420 -23.50 -7.46 19.10
C ALA A 420 -24.73 -8.31 19.48
N GLN A 421 -25.12 -8.29 20.75
CA GLN A 421 -26.36 -8.94 21.19
C GLN A 421 -27.59 -8.18 20.65
N ARG A 422 -27.49 -6.86 20.62
CA ARG A 422 -28.47 -5.95 20.02
C ARG A 422 -27.72 -4.86 19.26
N LEU A 423 -28.16 -4.59 18.04
CA LEU A 423 -27.60 -3.55 17.18
C LEU A 423 -28.74 -2.70 16.62
N SER A 424 -28.69 -1.38 16.85
CA SER A 424 -29.63 -0.40 16.33
C SER A 424 -28.89 0.62 15.48
N ILE A 425 -29.40 0.87 14.28
CA ILE A 425 -28.88 1.87 13.35
C ILE A 425 -29.97 2.95 13.22
N PRO A 426 -29.69 4.21 13.59
CA PRO A 426 -30.60 5.34 13.38
C PRO A 426 -31.05 5.45 11.92
N ALA A 427 -32.29 5.86 11.68
CA ALA A 427 -32.92 5.87 10.34
C ALA A 427 -32.26 6.86 9.35
N ASP A 428 -31.59 7.87 9.88
CA ASP A 428 -30.77 8.87 9.19
C ASP A 428 -29.36 8.34 8.84
N GLY A 429 -28.98 7.16 9.32
CA GLY A 429 -27.70 6.50 8.98
C GLY A 429 -26.46 7.19 9.56
N SER A 430 -26.64 8.11 10.51
CA SER A 430 -25.60 8.94 11.10
C SER A 430 -24.78 8.23 12.20
N GLY A 431 -25.17 7.02 12.60
CA GLY A 431 -24.47 6.29 13.66
C GLY A 431 -24.84 4.82 13.78
N LEU A 432 -24.26 4.18 14.80
CA LEU A 432 -24.41 2.76 15.13
C LEU A 432 -24.39 2.61 16.65
N GLN A 433 -25.44 2.03 17.22
CA GLN A 433 -25.55 1.73 18.65
C GLN A 433 -25.62 0.22 18.87
N GLY A 434 -24.85 -0.30 19.82
CA GLY A 434 -24.80 -1.73 20.10
C GLY A 434 -24.64 -2.07 21.59
N GLU A 435 -25.24 -3.18 22.02
CA GLU A 435 -25.10 -3.75 23.36
C GLU A 435 -24.40 -5.12 23.28
N GLY A 436 -23.46 -5.37 24.20
CA GLY A 436 -22.64 -6.60 24.25
C GLY A 436 -21.83 -6.79 22.98
N VAL A 437 -20.98 -5.82 22.66
CA VAL A 437 -20.29 -5.69 21.38
C VAL A 437 -18.93 -6.39 21.41
N TRP A 438 -18.65 -7.13 20.35
CA TRP A 438 -17.32 -7.62 19.99
C TRP A 438 -16.98 -7.10 18.59
N ALA A 439 -15.86 -6.42 18.45
CA ALA A 439 -15.42 -5.84 17.19
C ALA A 439 -13.93 -6.10 16.93
N ARG A 440 -13.55 -6.19 15.66
CA ARG A 440 -12.16 -6.34 15.23
C ARG A 440 -11.75 -5.16 14.35
N MET A 441 -10.64 -4.52 14.69
CA MET A 441 -10.01 -3.43 13.94
C MET A 441 -8.62 -3.88 13.48
N PRO A 442 -8.00 -3.21 12.48
CA PRO A 442 -6.61 -3.51 12.10
C PRO A 442 -5.69 -3.48 13.33
N GLY A 443 -5.11 -4.62 13.71
CA GLY A 443 -4.21 -4.73 14.85
C GLY A 443 -4.84 -4.84 16.25
N PHE A 444 -6.16 -4.67 16.39
CA PHE A 444 -6.84 -4.64 17.70
C PHE A 444 -8.13 -5.46 17.75
N GLU A 445 -8.39 -6.10 18.90
CA GLU A 445 -9.66 -6.73 19.25
C GLU A 445 -10.35 -5.94 20.36
N LEU A 446 -11.64 -5.64 20.19
CA LEU A 446 -12.42 -4.80 21.08
C LEU A 446 -13.63 -5.58 21.61
N ARG A 447 -13.86 -5.51 22.93
CA ARG A 447 -15.07 -5.97 23.60
C ARG A 447 -15.64 -4.83 24.43
N ALA A 448 -16.95 -4.60 24.39
CA ALA A 448 -17.58 -3.56 25.19
C ALA A 448 -19.00 -3.93 25.61
N GLN A 449 -19.45 -3.39 26.74
CA GLN A 449 -20.84 -3.57 27.18
C GLN A 449 -21.81 -2.77 26.31
N ALA A 450 -21.41 -1.55 25.93
CA ALA A 450 -22.15 -0.69 25.01
C ALA A 450 -21.19 0.05 24.08
N LEU A 451 -21.63 0.28 22.84
CA LEU A 451 -20.95 1.04 21.79
C LEU A 451 -21.93 2.04 21.19
N GLU A 452 -21.52 3.29 21.08
CA GLU A 452 -22.19 4.32 20.29
C GLU A 452 -21.17 4.94 19.33
N ALA A 453 -21.31 4.63 18.05
CA ALA A 453 -20.47 5.18 16.99
C ALA A 453 -21.25 6.20 16.16
N THR A 454 -20.67 7.37 15.94
CA THR A 454 -21.26 8.47 15.16
C THR A 454 -20.31 8.89 14.04
N TRP A 455 -20.88 9.28 12.91
CA TRP A 455 -20.15 9.84 11.77
C TRP A 455 -20.42 11.34 11.72
N ASP A 456 -19.38 12.16 11.83
CA ASP A 456 -19.49 13.63 11.87
C ASP A 456 -19.43 14.30 10.49
N GLY A 457 -19.20 13.53 9.42
CA GLY A 457 -19.01 14.04 8.05
C GLY A 457 -17.61 13.77 7.51
N GLU A 458 -16.61 13.69 8.40
CA GLU A 458 -15.19 13.50 8.05
C GLU A 458 -14.60 12.25 8.72
N ALA A 459 -15.02 11.93 9.94
CA ALA A 459 -14.44 10.87 10.76
C ALA A 459 -15.50 10.09 11.55
N TRP A 460 -15.18 8.84 11.85
CA TRP A 460 -15.93 8.08 12.86
C TRP A 460 -15.45 8.44 14.25
N ARG A 461 -16.39 8.58 15.19
CA ARG A 461 -16.12 8.60 16.63
C ARG A 461 -16.93 7.51 17.29
N ALA A 462 -16.32 6.75 18.19
CA ALA A 462 -16.96 5.67 18.92
C ALA A 462 -16.77 5.83 20.42
N GLU A 463 -17.86 5.93 21.15
CA GLU A 463 -17.89 5.94 22.61
C GLU A 463 -18.29 4.55 23.12
N LEU A 464 -17.49 4.00 24.02
CA LEU A 464 -17.66 2.66 24.57
C LEU A 464 -17.71 2.72 26.10
N LYS A 465 -18.58 1.87 26.68
CA LYS A 465 -18.68 1.68 28.14
C LYS A 465 -18.25 0.27 28.53
N GLY A 466 -17.40 0.18 29.56
CA GLY A 466 -16.85 -1.08 30.07
C GLY A 466 -16.13 -1.86 28.98
N ALA A 467 -15.05 -1.30 28.43
CA ALA A 467 -14.38 -1.81 27.25
C ALA A 467 -13.09 -2.58 27.60
N GLU A 468 -12.81 -3.63 26.82
CA GLU A 468 -11.56 -4.37 26.80
C GLU A 468 -10.97 -4.27 25.39
N LEU A 469 -9.79 -3.66 25.28
CA LEU A 469 -9.02 -3.51 24.03
C LEU A 469 -7.77 -4.39 24.12
N LYS A 470 -7.59 -5.31 23.17
CA LYS A 470 -6.41 -6.18 23.07
C LYS A 470 -5.65 -5.92 21.79
N GLY A 471 -4.33 -5.88 21.88
CA GLY A 471 -3.44 -5.84 20.72
C GLY A 471 -2.28 -6.81 20.88
N LYS A 472 -1.29 -6.70 20.01
CA LYS A 472 -0.11 -7.57 20.04
C LYS A 472 0.72 -7.30 21.30
N GLY A 473 0.65 -8.20 22.26
CA GLY A 473 1.43 -8.11 23.50
C GLY A 473 0.87 -7.15 24.55
N PHE A 474 -0.35 -6.63 24.41
CA PHE A 474 -0.98 -5.81 25.45
C PHE A 474 -2.49 -6.03 25.56
N SER A 475 -3.03 -5.76 26.75
CA SER A 475 -4.47 -5.78 27.05
C SER A 475 -4.84 -4.59 27.93
N LEU A 476 -5.90 -3.87 27.58
CA LEU A 476 -6.38 -2.68 28.28
C LEU A 476 -7.86 -2.87 28.64
N LEU A 477 -8.20 -2.72 29.91
CA LEU A 477 -9.55 -2.66 30.45
C LEU A 477 -9.85 -1.22 30.84
N THR A 478 -11.02 -0.69 30.45
CA THR A 478 -11.40 0.70 30.72
C THR A 478 -12.86 0.80 31.17
N GLN A 479 -13.16 1.82 31.98
CA GLN A 479 -14.55 2.15 32.33
C GLN A 479 -15.27 2.85 31.17
N ALA A 480 -14.58 3.79 30.52
CA ALA A 480 -15.02 4.41 29.28
C ALA A 480 -13.87 4.50 28.29
N LEU A 481 -14.16 4.36 27.00
CA LEU A 481 -13.20 4.45 25.91
C LEU A 481 -13.81 5.23 24.76
N SER A 482 -13.15 6.30 24.31
CA SER A 482 -13.53 7.08 23.14
C SER A 482 -12.49 6.86 22.05
N LEU A 483 -12.91 6.38 20.88
CA LEU A 483 -12.05 6.13 19.72
C LEU A 483 -12.39 7.11 18.61
N SER A 484 -11.38 7.72 18.01
CA SER A 484 -11.52 8.55 16.80
C SER A 484 -10.77 7.89 15.66
N PHE A 485 -11.31 7.98 14.44
CA PHE A 485 -10.75 7.36 13.25
C PHE A 485 -10.48 8.40 12.16
N ASP A 486 -9.49 8.14 11.31
CA ASP A 486 -9.21 8.96 10.12
C ASP A 486 -10.17 8.64 8.96
N GLN A 487 -10.01 9.35 7.84
CA GLN A 487 -10.83 9.19 6.63
C GLN A 487 -10.64 7.83 5.95
N GLU A 488 -9.52 7.15 6.19
CA GLU A 488 -9.18 5.85 5.61
C GLU A 488 -9.61 4.68 6.51
N GLY A 489 -10.13 4.97 7.71
CA GLY A 489 -10.58 4.01 8.71
C GLY A 489 -9.49 3.54 9.68
N GLY A 490 -8.32 4.17 9.66
CA GLY A 490 -7.26 4.02 10.65
C GLY A 490 -7.67 4.66 11.97
N LEU A 491 -7.21 4.08 13.09
CA LEU A 491 -7.39 4.68 14.41
C LEU A 491 -6.50 5.93 14.48
N SER A 492 -7.05 7.08 14.88
CA SER A 492 -6.31 8.36 15.01
C SER A 492 -6.09 8.74 16.48
N SER A 493 -7.07 8.50 17.34
CA SER A 493 -6.91 8.66 18.79
C SER A 493 -7.77 7.68 19.59
N ALA A 494 -7.32 7.35 20.80
CA ALA A 494 -8.03 6.53 21.77
C ALA A 494 -7.90 7.12 23.18
N VAL A 495 -9.00 7.57 23.76
CA VAL A 495 -9.04 8.17 25.10
C VAL A 495 -9.73 7.22 26.07
N ALA A 496 -9.03 6.79 27.10
CA ALA A 496 -9.51 5.88 28.14
C ALA A 496 -9.71 6.61 29.47
N GLN A 497 -10.81 6.31 30.16
CA GLN A 497 -11.06 6.72 31.54
C GLN A 497 -11.11 5.50 32.46
N GLY A 498 -10.44 5.60 33.61
CA GLY A 498 -10.33 4.53 34.61
C GLY A 498 -9.84 3.25 33.97
N PHE A 499 -8.55 3.18 33.63
CA PHE A 499 -7.97 2.08 32.88
C PHE A 499 -7.03 1.21 33.71
N SER A 500 -6.95 -0.07 33.36
CA SER A 500 -5.98 -1.03 33.89
C SER A 500 -5.60 -2.02 32.81
N GLY A 501 -4.39 -2.55 32.83
CA GLY A 501 -3.93 -3.38 31.74
C GLY A 501 -2.62 -4.09 31.99
N THR A 502 -2.21 -4.85 30.97
CA THR A 502 -0.93 -5.54 30.92
C THR A 502 -0.24 -5.26 29.59
N SER A 503 1.09 -5.16 29.60
CA SER A 503 1.93 -5.04 28.42
C SER A 503 3.14 -5.96 28.57
N SER A 504 3.43 -6.79 27.56
CA SER A 504 4.58 -7.70 27.57
C SER A 504 5.75 -7.07 26.84
N PHE A 505 6.92 -7.05 27.47
CA PHE A 505 8.18 -6.61 26.87
C PHE A 505 9.27 -7.65 27.11
N ARG A 506 10.34 -7.62 26.31
CA ARG A 506 11.50 -8.49 26.51
C ARG A 506 12.59 -7.67 27.19
N GLY A 507 12.79 -7.90 28.48
CA GLY A 507 13.93 -7.36 29.21
C GLY A 507 15.23 -8.10 28.84
N PRO A 508 16.38 -7.60 29.32
CA PRO A 508 17.71 -8.14 29.00
C PRO A 508 17.90 -9.59 29.47
N GLU A 509 17.27 -10.01 30.57
CA GLU A 509 17.36 -11.39 31.06
C GLU A 509 16.20 -12.30 30.60
N LYS A 510 14.96 -11.77 30.55
CA LYS A 510 13.74 -12.54 30.24
C LYS A 510 12.59 -11.66 29.75
N GLY A 511 11.57 -12.29 29.17
CA GLY A 511 10.29 -11.64 28.91
C GLY A 511 9.57 -11.30 30.21
N GLU A 512 9.11 -10.06 30.34
CA GLU A 512 8.42 -9.52 31.51
C GLU A 512 7.05 -8.97 31.11
N THR A 513 6.10 -8.95 32.05
CA THR A 513 4.78 -8.34 31.86
C THR A 513 4.64 -7.17 32.81
N LEU A 514 4.46 -5.98 32.25
CA LEU A 514 4.16 -4.75 32.97
C LEU A 514 2.66 -4.66 33.22
N LEU A 515 2.24 -4.60 34.47
CA LEU A 515 0.89 -4.25 34.88
C LEU A 515 0.82 -2.74 35.10
N PHE A 516 -0.25 -2.13 34.62
CA PHE A 516 -0.44 -0.69 34.73
C PHE A 516 -1.90 -0.30 34.99
N SER A 517 -2.12 0.82 35.65
CA SER A 517 -3.46 1.41 35.86
C SER A 517 -3.40 2.93 35.98
N GLY A 518 -4.43 3.64 35.53
CA GLY A 518 -4.50 5.10 35.64
C GLY A 518 -5.92 5.65 35.56
N SER A 519 -6.06 6.95 35.83
CA SER A 519 -7.36 7.63 35.87
C SER A 519 -7.83 8.09 34.50
N TRP A 520 -6.91 8.57 33.65
CA TRP A 520 -7.17 9.04 32.29
C TRP A 520 -5.96 8.81 31.40
N GLY A 521 -6.15 8.44 30.14
CA GLY A 521 -5.07 8.39 29.17
C GLY A 521 -5.54 8.56 27.73
N GLU A 522 -4.71 9.16 26.89
CA GLU A 522 -4.91 9.35 25.46
C GLU A 522 -3.77 8.70 24.69
N ALA A 523 -4.09 7.85 23.72
CA ALA A 523 -3.15 7.35 22.72
C ALA A 523 -3.48 7.99 21.37
N ARG A 524 -2.49 8.60 20.72
CA ARG A 524 -2.56 9.16 19.37
C ARG A 524 -1.83 8.25 18.39
N PHE A 525 -2.34 8.23 17.17
CA PHE A 525 -1.86 7.39 16.10
C PHE A 525 -1.63 8.24 14.84
N ARG A 526 -0.59 7.93 14.08
CA ARG A 526 -0.27 8.56 12.80
C ARG A 526 -0.03 7.45 11.78
N GLU A 527 -0.77 7.45 10.67
CA GLU A 527 -0.71 6.41 9.63
C GLU A 527 -0.93 4.97 10.17
N GLY A 528 -1.75 4.82 11.22
CA GLY A 528 -2.05 3.53 11.85
C GLY A 528 -1.01 3.04 12.87
N GLU A 529 0.09 3.76 13.07
CA GLU A 529 1.10 3.47 14.10
C GLU A 529 0.93 4.38 15.32
N LEU A 530 1.25 3.84 16.51
CA LEU A 530 1.16 4.60 17.77
C LEU A 530 2.23 5.70 17.77
N SER A 531 1.81 6.96 17.88
CA SER A 531 2.71 8.12 17.81
C SER A 531 2.97 8.76 19.17
N ARG A 532 1.98 8.79 20.06
CA ARG A 532 2.10 9.37 21.40
C ARG A 532 1.09 8.74 22.36
N VAL A 533 1.49 8.51 23.61
CA VAL A 533 0.62 8.10 24.71
C VAL A 533 0.80 9.10 25.84
N GLU A 534 -0.29 9.66 26.33
CA GLU A 534 -0.32 10.50 27.52
C GLU A 534 -1.25 9.88 28.55
N ALA A 535 -0.86 9.87 29.82
CA ALA A 535 -1.64 9.26 30.88
C ALA A 535 -1.44 9.97 32.22
N HIS A 536 -2.48 9.99 33.04
CA HIS A 536 -2.51 10.69 34.34
C HIS A 536 -2.78 9.74 35.50
N SER A 537 -2.16 10.06 36.64
CA SER A 537 -2.25 9.30 37.90
C SER A 537 -1.99 7.80 37.69
N VAL A 538 -0.87 7.49 37.03
CA VAL A 538 -0.59 6.14 36.55
C VAL A 538 0.28 5.40 37.54
N SER A 539 -0.01 4.11 37.76
CA SER A 539 0.76 3.20 38.59
C SER A 539 1.22 2.03 37.75
N PHE A 540 2.49 1.63 37.90
CA PHE A 540 3.12 0.54 37.14
C PHE A 540 3.87 -0.41 38.07
N THR A 541 3.86 -1.71 37.73
CA THR A 541 4.68 -2.74 38.36
C THR A 541 4.92 -3.88 37.38
N THR A 542 6.05 -4.59 37.48
CA THR A 542 6.20 -5.87 36.75
C THR A 542 5.71 -7.05 37.58
N CYS A 543 5.24 -6.80 38.81
CA CYS A 543 4.66 -7.80 39.70
C CYS A 543 3.34 -8.38 39.14
N PRO A 544 3.06 -9.67 39.33
CA PRO A 544 1.86 -10.32 38.80
C PRO A 544 0.54 -9.76 39.35
N CYS A 545 0.57 -8.96 40.41
CA CYS A 545 -0.58 -8.20 40.91
C CYS A 545 -0.16 -6.79 41.35
N LEU A 546 -1.05 -5.80 41.16
CA LEU A 546 -0.81 -4.40 41.55
C LEU A 546 -1.06 -4.16 43.05
N GLU A 547 -2.15 -4.67 43.62
CA GLU A 547 -2.56 -4.39 45.01
C GLU A 547 -1.62 -4.96 46.09
N ALA A 548 -0.87 -6.01 45.78
CA ALA A 548 0.12 -6.62 46.69
C ALA A 548 1.53 -6.64 46.09
N ALA A 549 1.82 -5.73 45.14
CA ALA A 549 3.14 -5.61 44.55
C ALA A 549 4.17 -5.19 45.63
N PRO A 550 5.29 -5.91 45.78
CA PRO A 550 6.40 -5.48 46.63
C PRO A 550 6.93 -4.09 46.28
N TYR A 551 6.74 -3.64 45.03
CA TYR A 551 7.04 -2.28 44.62
C TYR A 551 6.04 -1.79 43.55
N THR A 552 5.77 -0.49 43.56
CA THR A 552 4.99 0.21 42.54
C THR A 552 5.63 1.55 42.23
N VAL A 553 5.64 1.94 40.95
CA VAL A 553 6.03 3.28 40.53
C VAL A 553 4.75 4.03 40.16
N GLU A 554 4.50 5.16 40.82
CA GLU A 554 3.37 6.03 40.56
C GLU A 554 3.86 7.31 39.89
N ALA A 555 3.12 7.84 38.92
CA ALA A 555 3.42 9.11 38.25
C ALA A 555 2.14 9.94 38.12
N GLU A 556 2.22 11.25 38.34
CA GLU A 556 1.09 12.16 38.19
C GLU A 556 0.72 12.35 36.71
N ARG A 557 1.73 12.45 35.85
CA ARG A 557 1.61 12.52 34.38
C ARG A 557 2.69 11.64 33.75
N LEU A 558 2.34 10.92 32.70
CA LEU A 558 3.25 10.12 31.89
C LEU A 558 3.02 10.47 30.41
N VAL A 559 4.09 10.76 29.68
CA VAL A 559 4.07 10.91 28.22
C VAL A 559 5.07 9.93 27.62
N LEU A 560 4.63 9.13 26.65
CA LEU A 560 5.43 8.14 25.95
C LEU A 560 5.31 8.40 24.45
N ILE A 561 6.43 8.65 23.79
CA ILE A 561 6.58 8.71 22.34
C ILE A 561 7.32 7.42 21.95
N PRO A 562 6.65 6.44 21.33
CA PRO A 562 7.25 5.14 21.04
C PRO A 562 8.58 5.24 20.29
N GLU A 563 9.53 4.37 20.63
CA GLU A 563 10.90 4.32 20.08
C GLU A 563 11.75 5.59 20.23
N ARG A 564 11.20 6.67 20.82
CA ARG A 564 11.90 7.95 20.99
C ARG A 564 12.07 8.30 22.46
N TRP A 565 10.97 8.49 23.20
CA TRP A 565 11.00 9.14 24.52
C TRP A 565 9.97 8.62 25.52
N LEU A 566 10.36 8.62 26.79
CA LEU A 566 9.48 8.42 27.94
C LEU A 566 9.70 9.57 28.93
N GLN A 567 8.61 10.22 29.35
CA GLN A 567 8.58 11.28 30.34
C GLN A 567 7.56 10.93 31.43
N ALA A 568 7.91 11.21 32.69
CA ALA A 568 7.04 11.08 33.83
C ALA A 568 7.22 12.26 34.78
N GLU A 569 6.13 12.82 35.31
CA GLU A 569 6.13 13.91 36.28
C GLU A 569 5.56 13.42 37.61
N GLY A 570 6.09 13.94 38.72
CA GLY A 570 5.65 13.59 40.08
C GLY A 570 5.81 12.10 40.37
N VAL A 571 6.98 11.53 40.08
CA VAL A 571 7.22 10.09 40.19
C VAL A 571 7.48 9.69 41.63
N TRP A 572 6.65 8.82 42.17
CA TRP A 572 6.80 8.20 43.48
C TRP A 572 7.17 6.74 43.35
N VAL A 573 8.28 6.34 43.96
CA VAL A 573 8.63 4.93 44.09
C VAL A 573 8.14 4.45 45.44
N ARG A 574 7.24 3.46 45.45
CA ARG A 574 6.76 2.79 46.66
C ARG A 574 7.35 1.39 46.76
N ALA A 575 7.84 1.04 47.94
CA ALA A 575 8.26 -0.31 48.29
C ALA A 575 7.46 -0.77 49.51
N PHE A 576 6.88 -1.96 49.45
CA PHE A 576 6.04 -2.55 50.50
C PHE A 576 4.94 -1.59 51.01
N GLY A 577 4.33 -0.83 50.09
CA GLY A 577 3.29 0.16 50.41
C GLY A 577 3.78 1.46 51.06
N ARG A 578 5.10 1.68 51.16
CA ARG A 578 5.72 2.91 51.70
C ARG A 578 6.44 3.66 50.60
N SER A 579 6.28 4.98 50.54
CA SER A 579 7.06 5.84 49.64
C SER A 579 8.52 5.84 50.07
N VAL A 580 9.42 5.41 49.17
CA VAL A 580 10.87 5.33 49.41
C VAL A 580 11.66 6.35 48.58
N GLY A 581 11.07 6.88 47.52
CA GLY A 581 11.70 7.90 46.68
C GLY A 581 10.67 8.76 45.96
N TRP A 582 11.06 10.00 45.65
CA TRP A 582 10.28 10.94 44.86
C TRP A 582 11.18 11.66 43.86
N LEU A 583 10.69 11.84 42.65
CA LEU A 583 11.34 12.62 41.60
C LEU A 583 10.33 13.60 41.02
N PRO A 584 10.71 14.88 40.87
CA PRO A 584 9.82 15.87 40.26
C PRO A 584 9.54 15.53 38.79
N VAL A 585 10.58 15.14 38.04
CA VAL A 585 10.50 14.72 36.64
C VAL A 585 11.50 13.59 36.38
N TYR A 586 11.09 12.66 35.53
CA TYR A 586 11.91 11.63 34.93
C TYR A 586 11.74 11.68 33.41
N ALA A 587 12.86 11.68 32.68
CA ALA A 587 12.86 11.63 31.23
C ALA A 587 13.94 10.65 30.77
N ALA A 588 13.62 9.82 29.79
CA ALA A 588 14.52 8.84 29.21
C ALA A 588 14.30 8.74 27.71
N ARG A 589 15.39 8.69 26.94
CA ARG A 589 15.38 8.34 25.53
C ARG A 589 15.31 6.82 25.42
N LEU A 590 14.35 6.30 24.67
CA LEU A 590 14.19 4.86 24.49
C LEU A 590 15.31 4.32 23.58
N GLY A 591 15.89 3.18 23.95
CA GLY A 591 16.97 2.54 23.18
C GLY A 591 18.39 3.05 23.42
N LYS A 592 18.57 4.15 24.18
CA LYS A 592 19.87 4.60 24.71
C LYS A 592 19.92 4.43 26.24
N GLU A 593 21.09 4.64 26.85
CA GLU A 593 21.22 4.63 28.31
C GLU A 593 20.36 5.73 28.94
N SER A 594 19.57 5.37 29.94
CA SER A 594 18.70 6.29 30.66
C SER A 594 19.45 7.05 31.75
N VAL A 595 19.02 8.27 32.04
CA VAL A 595 19.51 9.02 33.21
C VAL A 595 19.14 8.22 34.47
N PRO A 596 20.11 7.88 35.34
CA PRO A 596 19.82 7.11 36.53
C PRO A 596 18.87 7.90 37.45
N LEU A 597 17.84 7.20 37.95
CA LEU A 597 16.79 7.74 38.82
C LEU A 597 17.32 8.18 40.20
N PHE A 598 18.47 7.66 40.61
CA PHE A 598 19.03 7.82 41.94
C PHE A 598 20.49 8.25 41.86
N PRO A 599 21.02 8.91 42.91
CA PRO A 599 22.45 9.15 43.03
C PRO A 599 23.18 7.81 42.94
N GLU A 600 24.15 7.75 42.05
CA GLU A 600 24.98 6.59 41.84
C GLU A 600 26.23 6.73 42.70
N LEU A 601 26.54 5.65 43.41
CA LEU A 601 27.71 5.52 44.28
C LEU A 601 28.48 4.30 43.81
N GLY A 602 29.75 4.49 43.48
CA GLY A 602 30.59 3.43 42.95
C GLY A 602 32.07 3.67 43.23
N GLN A 603 32.91 2.81 42.67
CA GLN A 603 34.34 2.90 42.77
C GLN A 603 34.96 2.72 41.38
N GLU A 604 35.80 3.67 40.97
CA GLU A 604 36.49 3.65 39.68
C GLU A 604 37.99 3.86 39.94
N GLY A 605 38.84 2.97 39.40
CA GLY A 605 40.30 3.05 39.62
C GLY A 605 40.74 2.93 41.09
N GLY A 606 39.89 2.43 41.98
CA GLY A 606 40.13 2.36 43.43
C GLY A 606 39.64 3.57 44.23
N ASP A 607 39.15 4.62 43.58
CA ASP A 607 38.57 5.79 44.24
C ASP A 607 37.04 5.75 44.21
N TRP A 608 36.44 6.17 45.32
CA TRP A 608 35.00 6.36 45.41
C TRP A 608 34.54 7.47 44.46
N PHE A 609 33.34 7.33 43.90
CA PHE A 609 32.64 8.43 43.26
C PHE A 609 31.19 8.51 43.71
N LEU A 610 30.67 9.73 43.76
CA LEU A 610 29.25 10.04 43.91
C LEU A 610 28.82 10.80 42.67
N ARG A 611 27.98 10.19 41.84
CA ARG A 611 27.41 10.80 40.64
C ARG A 611 25.93 11.08 40.87
N TRP A 612 25.52 12.34 40.77
CA TRP A 612 24.12 12.72 40.95
C TRP A 612 23.63 13.59 39.82
N PHE A 613 22.51 13.19 39.20
CA PHE A 613 21.79 13.95 38.19
C PHE A 613 20.59 14.64 38.83
N MET A 614 20.57 15.98 38.75
CA MET A 614 19.47 16.81 39.23
C MET A 614 18.60 17.21 38.04
N PRO A 615 17.42 16.60 37.84
CA PRO A 615 16.55 16.94 36.73
C PRO A 615 15.88 18.30 36.93
N PHE A 616 15.65 19.00 35.82
CA PHE A 616 14.92 20.27 35.76
C PHE A 616 14.06 20.31 34.49
N VAL A 617 13.02 21.14 34.51
CA VAL A 617 12.10 21.34 33.39
C VAL A 617 12.24 22.78 32.91
N LEU A 618 12.38 22.97 31.60
CA LEU A 618 12.40 24.29 30.96
C LEU A 618 11.02 24.62 30.39
N GLU A 619 10.46 23.72 29.58
CA GLU A 619 9.14 23.83 28.95
C GLU A 619 8.44 22.45 28.96
N GLU A 620 7.17 22.39 28.56
CA GLU A 620 6.36 21.15 28.58
C GLU A 620 6.98 19.98 27.79
N GLU A 621 7.91 20.26 26.87
CA GLU A 621 8.58 19.28 26.01
C GLU A 621 10.12 19.39 26.01
N ALA A 622 10.69 20.07 27.02
CA ALA A 622 12.12 20.28 27.16
C ALA A 622 12.60 20.13 28.61
N TRP A 623 13.48 19.15 28.83
CA TRP A 623 14.00 18.76 30.14
C TRP A 623 15.51 18.78 30.13
N GLY A 624 16.11 18.91 31.30
CA GLY A 624 17.52 18.65 31.44
C GLY A 624 17.84 18.02 32.77
N ALA A 625 19.07 17.57 32.90
CA ALA A 625 19.65 17.14 34.14
C ALA A 625 21.04 17.74 34.26
N VAL A 626 21.32 18.39 35.39
CA VAL A 626 22.69 18.76 35.75
C VAL A 626 23.26 17.59 36.53
N GLY A 627 24.24 16.91 35.93
CA GLY A 627 25.00 15.86 36.59
C GLY A 627 26.24 16.42 37.29
N LEU A 628 26.56 15.88 38.45
CA LEU A 628 27.83 16.13 39.14
C LEU A 628 28.41 14.79 39.57
N ALA A 629 29.56 14.42 39.01
CA ALA A 629 30.36 13.31 39.51
C ALA A 629 31.48 13.85 40.41
N TRP A 630 31.46 13.45 41.67
CA TRP A 630 32.43 13.85 42.69
C TRP A 630 33.28 12.65 43.09
N PHE A 631 34.60 12.76 42.92
CA PHE A 631 35.59 11.76 43.32
C PHE A 631 36.31 12.24 44.59
N PRO A 632 35.93 11.77 45.80
CA PRO A 632 36.46 12.30 47.05
C PRO A 632 37.96 12.03 47.23
N GLY A 633 38.47 10.90 46.70
CA GLY A 633 39.87 10.50 46.81
C GLY A 633 40.84 11.45 46.12
N THR A 634 40.43 11.99 44.96
CA THR A 634 41.24 12.93 44.15
C THR A 634 40.80 14.39 44.29
N GLY A 635 39.66 14.65 44.91
CA GLY A 635 39.04 15.98 44.94
C GLY A 635 38.53 16.45 43.57
N ARG A 636 38.47 15.56 42.58
CA ARG A 636 38.01 15.83 41.21
C ARG A 636 36.48 15.96 41.20
N MET A 637 35.99 16.95 40.45
CA MET A 637 34.57 17.15 40.18
C MET A 637 34.37 17.28 38.68
N GLU A 638 33.48 16.46 38.14
CA GLU A 638 33.16 16.40 36.72
C GLU A 638 31.69 16.80 36.56
N PRO A 639 31.40 18.06 36.19
CA PRO A 639 30.06 18.48 35.88
C PRO A 639 29.64 17.92 34.53
N SER A 640 28.37 17.57 34.42
CA SER A 640 27.73 17.22 33.15
C SER A 640 26.39 17.92 33.03
N LEU A 641 25.99 18.22 31.80
CA LEU A 641 24.68 18.75 31.49
C LEU A 641 24.07 17.89 30.41
N GLN A 642 22.94 17.28 30.71
CA GLN A 642 22.10 16.64 29.72
C GLN A 642 20.88 17.53 29.52
N PHE A 643 20.55 17.82 28.27
CA PHE A 643 19.37 18.57 27.89
C PHE A 643 18.69 17.83 26.76
N LEU A 644 17.38 17.73 26.82
CA LEU A 644 16.60 16.72 26.11
C LEU A 644 15.30 17.37 25.70
N TRP A 645 14.94 17.32 24.41
CA TRP A 645 13.69 17.87 23.88
C TRP A 645 13.09 16.92 22.83
N GLU A 646 11.86 17.18 22.37
CA GLU A 646 11.14 16.27 21.47
C GLU A 646 11.94 15.90 20.20
N GLU A 647 12.64 16.86 19.62
CA GLU A 647 13.38 16.74 18.37
C GLU A 647 14.89 16.59 18.57
N GLY A 648 15.39 16.25 19.76
CA GLY A 648 16.83 16.14 19.96
C GLY A 648 17.33 16.10 21.41
N GLY A 649 18.63 16.26 21.55
CA GLY A 649 19.29 16.27 22.85
C GLY A 649 20.70 16.86 22.77
N LEU A 650 21.16 17.40 23.88
CA LEU A 650 22.49 17.94 24.09
C LEU A 650 23.06 17.28 25.35
N SER A 651 24.15 16.54 25.20
CA SER A 651 24.95 16.03 26.31
C SER A 651 26.27 16.79 26.34
N LEU A 652 26.62 17.32 27.49
CA LEU A 652 27.88 18.01 27.74
C LEU A 652 28.55 17.36 28.94
N THR A 653 29.81 16.99 28.78
CA THR A 653 30.71 16.59 29.86
C THR A 653 31.97 17.44 29.79
N GLN A 654 32.92 17.23 30.68
CA GLN A 654 34.17 17.97 30.64
C GLN A 654 35.01 17.52 29.42
N GLY A 655 35.23 18.42 28.46
CA GLY A 655 36.06 18.17 27.28
C GLY A 655 35.33 17.54 26.09
N GLU A 656 34.07 17.11 26.27
CA GLU A 656 33.30 16.42 25.24
C GLU A 656 31.84 16.87 25.20
N GLY A 657 31.19 16.71 24.06
CA GLY A 657 29.75 16.89 23.96
C GLY A 657 29.15 16.25 22.72
N GLU A 658 27.84 16.02 22.78
CA GLU A 658 27.02 15.41 21.74
C GLU A 658 25.74 16.25 21.60
N LEU A 659 25.46 16.71 20.40
CA LEU A 659 24.23 17.37 20.00
C LEU A 659 23.54 16.52 18.95
N THR A 660 22.33 16.07 19.24
CA THR A 660 21.47 15.34 18.32
C THR A 660 20.23 16.18 18.01
N ALA A 661 19.80 16.17 16.75
CA ALA A 661 18.55 16.77 16.31
C ALA A 661 17.89 15.88 15.24
N GLU A 662 16.59 15.70 15.30
CA GLU A 662 15.83 14.85 14.39
C GLU A 662 14.49 15.49 14.05
N GLY A 663 14.07 15.39 12.78
CA GLY A 663 12.78 15.90 12.32
C GLY A 663 12.17 15.00 11.25
N GLU A 664 11.09 15.46 10.62
CA GLU A 664 10.40 14.64 9.60
C GLU A 664 11.31 14.34 8.41
N GLY A 665 11.79 13.10 8.34
CA GLY A 665 12.63 12.59 7.24
C GLY A 665 14.09 13.03 7.29
N TRP A 666 14.59 13.57 8.40
CA TRP A 666 16.01 13.91 8.57
C TRP A 666 16.47 13.74 10.02
N GLN A 667 17.78 13.54 10.19
CA GLN A 667 18.47 13.46 11.48
C GLN A 667 19.86 14.08 11.37
N ALA A 668 20.34 14.65 12.45
CA ALA A 668 21.61 15.31 12.60
C ALA A 668 22.25 14.91 13.94
N GLU A 669 23.54 14.67 13.90
CA GLU A 669 24.36 14.35 15.06
C GLU A 669 25.66 15.14 14.94
N LEU A 670 26.08 15.77 16.03
CA LEU A 670 27.31 16.52 16.14
C LEU A 670 27.95 16.13 17.46
N SER A 671 29.09 15.45 17.42
CA SER A 671 29.89 15.13 18.59
C SER A 671 31.24 15.84 18.50
N TRP A 672 31.77 16.23 19.66
CA TRP A 672 33.10 16.81 19.75
C TRP A 672 33.80 16.32 21.01
N GLN A 673 35.12 16.18 20.91
CA GLN A 673 36.03 15.86 21.99
C GLN A 673 37.24 16.82 21.89
N GLU A 674 38.14 16.84 22.88
CA GLU A 674 39.29 17.76 22.88
C GLU A 674 40.15 17.68 21.61
N GLU A 675 40.18 16.51 20.93
CA GLU A 675 41.03 16.25 19.77
C GLU A 675 40.29 16.25 18.41
N GLY A 676 38.95 16.35 18.37
CA GLY A 676 38.20 16.20 17.12
C GLY A 676 36.72 16.60 17.15
N LEU A 677 36.18 16.85 15.95
CA LEU A 677 34.76 17.13 15.72
C LEU A 677 34.21 16.13 14.70
N ALA A 678 33.10 15.49 15.04
CA ALA A 678 32.35 14.62 14.15
C ALA A 678 30.92 15.16 13.98
N ALA A 679 30.41 15.16 12.74
CA ALA A 679 29.08 15.62 12.39
C ALA A 679 28.50 14.73 11.30
N LEU A 680 27.25 14.29 11.47
CA LEU A 680 26.50 13.52 10.50
C LEU A 680 25.11 14.15 10.34
N PHE A 681 24.79 14.59 9.13
CA PHE A 681 23.45 15.02 8.76
C PHE A 681 22.93 14.09 7.69
N GLN A 682 21.76 13.49 7.85
CA GLN A 682 21.21 12.55 6.88
C GLN A 682 19.69 12.64 6.79
N GLY A 683 19.13 12.28 5.65
CA GLY A 683 17.68 12.33 5.46
C GLY A 683 17.22 11.80 4.11
N THR A 684 15.92 11.97 3.84
CA THR A 684 15.26 11.52 2.61
C THR A 684 14.41 12.62 2.00
N LEU A 685 14.59 12.86 0.71
CA LEU A 685 13.81 13.78 -0.12
C LEU A 685 13.13 12.97 -1.23
N GLY A 686 11.88 12.56 -1.01
CA GLY A 686 11.13 11.71 -1.94
C GLY A 686 11.78 10.32 -2.08
N ARG A 687 12.36 10.03 -3.25
CA ARG A 687 13.06 8.75 -3.54
C ARG A 687 14.59 8.85 -3.42
N THR A 688 15.08 10.01 -2.95
CA THR A 688 16.51 10.30 -2.85
C THR A 688 16.90 10.39 -1.38
N SER A 689 17.76 9.48 -0.92
CA SER A 689 18.40 9.57 0.39
C SER A 689 19.68 10.37 0.28
N TRP A 690 19.98 11.19 1.29
CA TRP A 690 21.19 12.01 1.34
C TRP A 690 21.86 11.91 2.71
N TRP A 691 23.18 12.09 2.74
CA TRP A 691 23.91 12.31 3.98
C TRP A 691 25.11 13.22 3.75
N LEU A 692 25.49 13.98 4.77
CA LEU A 692 26.64 14.86 4.85
C LEU A 692 27.38 14.49 6.13
N ALA A 693 28.61 14.00 6.01
CA ALA A 693 29.41 13.57 7.14
C ALA A 693 30.72 14.36 7.23
N TRP A 694 31.18 14.57 8.44
CA TRP A 694 32.49 15.07 8.79
C TRP A 694 32.92 14.27 10.01
N ASP A 695 33.90 13.39 9.90
CA ASP A 695 34.33 12.54 11.02
C ASP A 695 35.66 11.87 10.69
N GLU A 696 36.23 11.21 11.68
CA GLU A 696 37.36 10.31 11.51
C GLU A 696 36.83 8.90 11.27
N VAL A 697 37.30 8.27 10.21
CA VAL A 697 36.92 6.91 9.80
C VAL A 697 38.13 6.01 9.98
N GLU A 698 37.96 5.00 10.82
CA GLU A 698 38.91 3.92 11.02
C GLU A 698 38.48 2.70 10.19
N THR A 699 39.39 2.20 9.36
CA THR A 699 39.27 0.97 8.57
C THR A 699 40.31 -0.03 9.06
N GLU A 700 40.18 -1.31 8.69
CA GLU A 700 41.13 -2.37 9.08
C GLU A 700 42.61 -2.00 8.80
N ASP A 701 42.85 -1.21 7.74
CA ASP A 701 44.19 -0.87 7.25
C ASP A 701 44.58 0.62 7.38
N SER A 702 43.67 1.53 7.73
CA SER A 702 43.94 2.98 7.72
C SER A 702 42.95 3.83 8.50
N VAL A 703 43.41 4.99 8.98
CA VAL A 703 42.59 6.04 9.60
C VAL A 703 42.63 7.29 8.72
N TYR A 704 41.47 7.83 8.37
CA TYR A 704 41.37 9.06 7.58
C TYR A 704 40.20 9.93 8.04
N GLN A 705 40.28 11.24 7.82
CA GLN A 705 39.21 12.19 8.15
C GLN A 705 38.44 12.64 6.91
N ARG A 706 37.11 12.69 7.01
CA ARG A 706 36.19 13.28 6.03
C ARG A 706 35.90 14.73 6.39
N ALA A 707 36.04 15.67 5.45
CA ALA A 707 35.95 17.10 5.75
C ALA A 707 35.35 17.98 4.63
N PRO A 708 34.03 18.16 4.57
CA PRO A 708 32.95 17.18 4.76
C PRO A 708 32.73 16.35 3.47
N GLU A 709 32.02 15.22 3.56
CA GLU A 709 31.56 14.41 2.43
C GLU A 709 30.03 14.43 2.31
N LEU A 710 29.52 14.85 1.15
CA LEU A 710 28.10 14.76 0.79
C LEU A 710 27.86 13.54 -0.09
N SER A 711 26.80 12.77 0.19
CA SER A 711 26.29 11.72 -0.68
C SER A 711 24.81 11.88 -0.97
N LEU A 712 24.41 11.62 -2.21
CA LEU A 712 23.06 11.62 -2.73
C LEU A 712 22.83 10.26 -3.41
N THR A 713 21.81 9.51 -3.00
CA THR A 713 21.48 8.20 -3.56
C THR A 713 20.01 8.16 -3.98
N GLN A 714 19.75 7.82 -5.24
CA GLN A 714 18.41 7.63 -5.80
C GLN A 714 18.23 6.16 -6.18
N GLY A 715 17.27 5.47 -5.53
CA GLY A 715 16.95 4.06 -5.77
C GLY A 715 15.59 3.84 -6.45
N GLY A 716 15.27 2.58 -6.77
CA GLY A 716 13.92 2.20 -7.25
C GLY A 716 13.58 2.58 -8.69
N ILE A 717 14.58 2.87 -9.54
CA ILE A 717 14.35 3.18 -10.96
C ILE A 717 14.20 1.87 -11.73
N GLN A 718 13.00 1.60 -12.26
CA GLN A 718 12.74 0.41 -13.06
C GLN A 718 13.41 0.53 -14.44
N TRP A 719 14.42 -0.29 -14.72
CA TRP A 719 15.15 -0.27 -15.99
C TRP A 719 15.52 -1.68 -16.43
N LEU A 720 15.24 -2.02 -17.70
CA LEU A 720 15.43 -3.35 -18.27
C LEU A 720 14.83 -4.50 -17.42
N GLY A 721 13.71 -4.25 -16.73
CA GLY A 721 13.03 -5.21 -15.86
C GLY A 721 13.78 -5.54 -14.56
N GLY A 722 14.79 -4.74 -14.21
CA GLY A 722 15.49 -4.76 -12.92
C GLY A 722 15.41 -3.40 -12.23
N GLU A 723 16.07 -3.29 -11.09
CA GLU A 723 16.16 -2.08 -10.29
C GLU A 723 17.52 -1.42 -10.49
N LEU A 724 17.50 -0.16 -10.95
CA LEU A 724 18.66 0.70 -11.11
C LEU A 724 18.70 1.70 -9.95
N SER A 725 19.89 1.90 -9.39
CA SER A 725 20.17 2.93 -8.40
C SER A 725 21.42 3.72 -8.77
N LEU A 726 21.40 5.00 -8.43
CA LEU A 726 22.45 5.96 -8.75
C LEU A 726 22.88 6.65 -7.45
N ARG A 727 24.17 6.65 -7.18
CA ARG A 727 24.78 7.35 -6.05
C ARG A 727 25.83 8.33 -6.55
N LEU A 728 25.74 9.55 -6.06
CA LEU A 728 26.76 10.59 -6.21
C LEU A 728 27.32 10.86 -4.83
N SER A 729 28.64 10.88 -4.65
CA SER A 729 29.26 11.41 -3.45
C SER A 729 30.43 12.33 -3.76
N GLY A 730 30.76 13.22 -2.84
CA GLY A 730 31.85 14.16 -3.01
C GLY A 730 32.28 14.75 -1.69
N GLY A 731 33.57 14.71 -1.43
CA GLY A 731 34.13 15.24 -0.18
C GLY A 731 35.63 15.46 -0.24
N ARG A 732 36.14 16.05 0.82
CA ARG A 732 37.58 16.19 1.05
C ARG A 732 38.02 15.14 2.07
N TYR A 733 39.16 14.53 1.82
CA TYR A 733 39.72 13.47 2.65
C TYR A 733 41.12 13.89 3.12
N ILE A 734 41.42 13.59 4.38
CA ILE A 734 42.69 13.90 5.03
C ILE A 734 43.24 12.60 5.62
N GLU A 735 44.37 12.14 5.11
CA GLU A 735 45.10 10.97 5.61
C GLU A 735 46.56 11.38 5.90
N GLN A 736 47.47 11.18 4.95
CA GLN A 736 48.84 11.75 4.97
C GLN A 736 48.95 13.08 4.19
N GLY A 737 47.95 13.36 3.36
CA GLY A 737 47.79 14.60 2.61
C GLY A 737 46.31 14.93 2.45
N THR A 738 46.01 16.13 1.95
CA THR A 738 44.63 16.57 1.73
C THR A 738 44.28 16.51 0.25
N GLY A 739 43.14 15.90 -0.10
CA GLY A 739 42.65 15.90 -1.47
C GLY A 739 41.14 15.73 -1.57
N GLY A 740 40.56 16.18 -2.67
CA GLY A 740 39.15 15.94 -3.00
C GLY A 740 38.94 14.61 -3.73
N LYS A 741 37.82 13.93 -3.44
CA LYS A 741 37.30 12.82 -4.22
C LYS A 741 35.82 13.07 -4.52
N THR A 742 35.44 12.93 -5.79
CA THR A 742 34.04 12.84 -6.19
C THR A 742 33.79 11.47 -6.82
N SER A 743 32.69 10.84 -6.44
CA SER A 743 32.37 9.46 -6.82
C SER A 743 31.00 9.44 -7.48
N PHE A 744 30.93 8.85 -8.66
CA PHE A 744 29.68 8.50 -9.32
C PHE A 744 29.55 6.99 -9.36
N CYS A 745 28.47 6.44 -8.81
CA CYS A 745 28.23 5.01 -8.74
C CYS A 745 26.86 4.68 -9.32
N LEU A 746 26.85 3.74 -10.26
CA LEU A 746 25.65 3.20 -10.88
C LEU A 746 25.58 1.72 -10.54
N SER A 747 24.46 1.26 -9.99
CA SER A 747 24.24 -0.16 -9.74
C SER A 747 22.90 -0.61 -10.26
N TRP A 748 22.86 -1.82 -10.80
CA TRP A 748 21.66 -2.43 -11.33
C TRP A 748 21.59 -3.88 -10.88
N ALA A 749 20.39 -4.33 -10.51
CA ALA A 749 20.15 -5.71 -10.18
C ALA A 749 18.85 -6.20 -10.81
N ARG A 750 18.89 -7.42 -11.36
CA ARG A 750 17.70 -8.14 -11.81
C ARG A 750 17.77 -9.58 -11.36
N SER A 751 16.62 -10.14 -11.00
CA SER A 751 16.46 -11.57 -10.76
C SER A 751 15.46 -12.17 -11.76
N TRP A 752 15.77 -13.38 -12.23
CA TRP A 752 14.94 -14.17 -13.12
C TRP A 752 14.58 -15.50 -12.47
N ARG A 753 13.36 -15.97 -12.71
CA ARG A 753 12.86 -17.25 -12.22
C ARG A 753 12.33 -18.06 -13.39
N LEU A 754 13.06 -19.11 -13.79
CA LEU A 754 12.76 -19.95 -14.96
C LEU A 754 12.75 -21.41 -14.52
N SER A 755 11.58 -22.06 -14.51
CA SER A 755 11.42 -23.52 -14.36
C SER A 755 12.33 -24.20 -13.31
N GLY A 756 12.44 -23.62 -12.11
CA GLY A 756 13.26 -24.15 -11.00
C GLY A 756 14.65 -23.53 -10.85
N LEU A 757 15.11 -22.75 -11.84
CA LEU A 757 16.34 -21.97 -11.80
C LEU A 757 16.02 -20.52 -11.39
N LYS A 758 16.77 -20.00 -10.41
CA LYS A 758 16.81 -18.59 -10.04
C LYS A 758 18.17 -18.02 -10.48
N ALA A 759 18.16 -17.01 -11.34
CA ALA A 759 19.37 -16.30 -11.72
C ALA A 759 19.29 -14.86 -11.17
N SER A 760 20.41 -14.30 -10.70
CA SER A 760 20.54 -12.88 -10.41
C SER A 760 21.79 -12.32 -11.06
N LEU A 761 21.73 -11.08 -11.54
CA LEU A 761 22.88 -10.39 -12.11
C LEU A 761 22.94 -8.95 -11.57
N PRO A 762 23.38 -8.76 -10.32
CA PRO A 762 23.82 -7.46 -9.84
C PRO A 762 25.14 -7.05 -10.52
N TRP A 763 25.23 -5.79 -10.94
CA TRP A 763 26.48 -5.14 -11.29
C TRP A 763 26.52 -3.73 -10.73
N ARG A 764 27.74 -3.25 -10.51
CA ARG A 764 28.04 -1.90 -10.02
C ARG A 764 29.19 -1.33 -10.85
N LEU A 765 29.04 -0.10 -11.28
CA LEU A 765 30.06 0.67 -11.96
C LEU A 765 30.28 1.97 -11.18
N SER A 766 31.49 2.20 -10.69
CA SER A 766 31.87 3.48 -10.08
C SER A 766 32.95 4.18 -10.87
N LEU A 767 32.86 5.50 -10.93
CA LEU A 767 33.84 6.43 -11.44
C LEU A 767 34.21 7.37 -10.31
N ASP A 768 35.44 7.27 -9.84
CA ASP A 768 36.02 8.12 -8.81
C ASP A 768 36.97 9.12 -9.48
N GLN A 769 36.76 10.40 -9.23
CA GLN A 769 37.58 11.51 -9.70
C GLN A 769 38.33 12.11 -8.50
N TYR A 770 39.64 12.06 -8.55
CA TYR A 770 40.55 12.73 -7.62
C TYR A 770 41.14 13.99 -8.29
N GLU A 771 41.91 14.81 -7.56
CA GLU A 771 42.49 16.05 -8.12
C GLU A 771 43.37 15.82 -9.36
N LYS A 772 44.13 14.72 -9.41
CA LYS A 772 45.07 14.41 -10.50
C LYS A 772 44.80 13.10 -11.22
N ASN A 773 44.02 12.21 -10.61
CA ASN A 773 43.80 10.85 -11.08
C ASN A 773 42.30 10.60 -11.25
N GLN A 774 41.97 9.66 -12.13
CA GLN A 774 40.64 9.07 -12.24
C GLN A 774 40.77 7.58 -12.00
N ARG A 775 39.72 7.01 -11.40
CA ARG A 775 39.62 5.57 -11.21
C ARG A 775 38.23 5.08 -11.60
N VAL A 776 38.18 3.99 -12.33
CA VAL A 776 36.93 3.30 -12.68
C VAL A 776 36.96 1.93 -12.02
N THR A 777 35.92 1.61 -11.25
CA THR A 777 35.72 0.27 -10.69
C THR A 777 34.47 -0.35 -11.30
N ALA A 778 34.59 -1.55 -11.86
CA ALA A 778 33.46 -2.34 -12.32
C ALA A 778 33.36 -3.62 -11.49
N ALA A 779 32.26 -3.82 -10.80
CA ALA A 779 31.96 -5.02 -10.04
C ALA A 779 30.72 -5.73 -10.59
N VAL A 780 30.76 -7.06 -10.63
CA VAL A 780 29.64 -7.91 -11.05
C VAL A 780 29.55 -9.12 -10.13
N GLU A 781 28.35 -9.46 -9.69
CA GLU A 781 28.13 -10.57 -8.76
C GLU A 781 27.04 -11.54 -9.26
N PRO A 782 27.21 -12.18 -10.44
CA PRO A 782 26.18 -13.07 -10.95
C PRO A 782 26.00 -14.26 -10.01
N SER A 783 24.74 -14.63 -9.76
CA SER A 783 24.39 -15.84 -9.02
C SER A 783 23.39 -16.70 -9.78
N LEU A 784 23.54 -18.01 -9.66
CA LEU A 784 22.68 -19.03 -10.25
C LEU A 784 22.32 -20.04 -9.17
N LYS A 785 21.04 -20.14 -8.81
CA LYS A 785 20.52 -21.14 -7.88
C LYS A 785 19.62 -22.13 -8.62
N LEU A 786 19.96 -23.41 -8.57
CA LEU A 786 19.20 -24.52 -9.13
C LEU A 786 18.97 -25.57 -8.05
N GLY A 787 17.73 -25.67 -7.55
CA GLY A 787 17.42 -26.51 -6.40
C GLY A 787 18.22 -26.09 -5.17
N GLY A 788 19.01 -27.01 -4.63
CA GLY A 788 19.90 -26.80 -3.50
C GLY A 788 21.26 -26.15 -3.83
N VAL A 789 21.68 -26.15 -5.10
CA VAL A 789 23.01 -25.66 -5.48
C VAL A 789 22.93 -24.18 -5.87
N THR A 790 23.82 -23.36 -5.32
CA THR A 790 24.03 -21.96 -5.70
C THR A 790 25.46 -21.78 -6.17
N LEU A 791 25.62 -21.17 -7.34
CA LEU A 791 26.90 -20.75 -7.88
C LEU A 791 26.90 -19.23 -7.95
N SER A 792 27.85 -18.59 -7.29
CA SER A 792 28.04 -17.14 -7.31
C SER A 792 29.46 -16.83 -7.76
N TYR A 793 29.63 -15.77 -8.52
CA TYR A 793 30.93 -15.22 -8.87
C TYR A 793 30.98 -13.79 -8.36
N LEU A 794 32.11 -13.34 -7.85
CA LEU A 794 32.40 -11.94 -7.52
C LEU A 794 33.56 -11.53 -8.41
N GLY A 795 33.34 -10.57 -9.29
CA GLY A 795 34.40 -9.99 -10.11
C GLY A 795 34.43 -8.48 -9.93
N LYS A 796 35.56 -7.95 -9.48
CA LYS A 796 35.80 -6.53 -9.25
C LYS A 796 37.07 -6.14 -10.00
N LEU A 797 36.89 -5.44 -11.10
CA LEU A 797 37.96 -4.88 -11.93
C LEU A 797 38.13 -3.40 -11.61
N GLN A 798 39.37 -2.95 -11.63
CA GLN A 798 39.73 -1.56 -11.36
C GLN A 798 40.71 -1.06 -12.41
N TRP A 799 40.54 0.20 -12.82
CA TRP A 799 41.43 0.90 -13.72
C TRP A 799 41.74 2.29 -13.16
N GLY A 800 43.04 2.63 -13.08
CA GLY A 800 43.53 3.89 -12.50
C GLY A 800 43.88 3.75 -11.02
N ASP A 801 44.62 4.73 -10.49
CA ASP A 801 45.20 4.68 -9.15
C ASP A 801 44.53 5.69 -8.21
N SER A 802 44.26 5.26 -6.98
CA SER A 802 43.85 6.16 -5.90
C SER A 802 45.08 6.78 -5.22
N PRO A 803 45.08 8.10 -4.94
CA PRO A 803 46.10 8.73 -4.12
C PRO A 803 45.97 8.41 -2.61
N PHE A 804 44.86 7.82 -2.17
CA PHE A 804 44.58 7.50 -0.76
C PHE A 804 44.68 6.00 -0.48
N HIS A 805 45.25 5.62 0.67
CA HIS A 805 45.49 4.22 1.02
C HIS A 805 44.22 3.46 1.35
N PHE A 806 43.27 4.09 2.07
CA PHE A 806 41.95 3.51 2.37
C PHE A 806 41.15 3.04 1.13
N ASP A 807 41.52 3.53 -0.04
CA ASP A 807 40.83 3.24 -1.29
C ASP A 807 41.61 2.25 -2.18
N GLN A 808 42.82 1.82 -1.78
CA GLN A 808 43.65 0.89 -2.54
C GLN A 808 43.22 -0.57 -2.33
N SER A 809 41.99 -0.91 -2.71
CA SER A 809 41.58 -2.32 -2.77
C SER A 809 42.20 -3.01 -3.98
N SER A 810 42.69 -4.23 -3.82
CA SER A 810 43.16 -5.03 -4.96
C SER A 810 41.98 -5.45 -5.86
N PRO A 811 42.19 -5.72 -7.16
CA PRO A 811 41.21 -6.41 -7.97
C PRO A 811 40.82 -7.72 -7.29
N GLU A 812 39.52 -8.02 -7.24
CA GLU A 812 39.00 -9.24 -6.62
C GLU A 812 38.33 -10.09 -7.70
N SER A 813 38.57 -11.39 -7.67
CA SER A 813 37.89 -12.36 -8.51
C SER A 813 37.74 -13.60 -7.68
N SER A 814 36.52 -13.91 -7.24
CA SER A 814 36.27 -15.09 -6.44
C SER A 814 35.05 -15.86 -6.91
N LEU A 815 35.10 -17.18 -6.75
CA LEU A 815 34.02 -18.10 -7.09
C LEU A 815 33.50 -18.74 -5.81
N LEU A 816 32.21 -18.63 -5.56
CA LEU A 816 31.54 -19.26 -4.44
C LEU A 816 30.55 -20.31 -4.93
N ILE A 817 30.70 -21.55 -4.48
CA ILE A 817 29.80 -22.66 -4.75
C ILE A 817 29.18 -23.08 -3.43
N SER A 818 27.86 -22.99 -3.28
CA SER A 818 27.16 -23.53 -2.11
C SER A 818 26.18 -24.64 -2.50
N ILE A 819 26.13 -25.68 -1.68
CA ILE A 819 25.23 -26.83 -1.83
C ILE A 819 24.42 -26.92 -0.54
N ASP A 820 23.13 -26.66 -0.67
CA ASP A 820 22.12 -26.67 0.39
C ASP A 820 21.21 -27.89 0.18
N SER A 821 21.09 -28.76 1.18
CA SER A 821 20.31 -30.00 1.08
C SER A 821 19.60 -30.29 2.40
N GLU A 822 18.35 -30.73 2.31
CA GLU A 822 17.54 -31.12 3.46
C GLU A 822 16.96 -32.52 3.23
N GLU A 823 17.50 -33.53 3.92
CA GLU A 823 17.02 -34.92 3.83
C GLU A 823 16.90 -35.54 5.22
N GLY A 824 15.73 -36.12 5.53
CA GLY A 824 15.53 -36.87 6.78
C GLY A 824 15.73 -36.05 8.07
N GLY A 825 15.44 -34.74 8.02
CA GLY A 825 15.61 -33.80 9.13
C GLY A 825 17.04 -33.28 9.32
N LEU A 826 18.00 -33.68 8.47
CA LEU A 826 19.35 -33.12 8.40
C LEU A 826 19.38 -32.04 7.32
N HIS A 827 19.60 -30.79 7.72
CA HIS A 827 19.92 -29.66 6.86
C HIS A 827 21.44 -29.54 6.75
N GLN A 828 21.98 -29.47 5.53
CA GLN A 828 23.42 -29.35 5.31
C GLN A 828 23.70 -28.26 4.28
N VAL A 829 24.70 -27.42 4.58
CA VAL A 829 25.17 -26.37 3.69
C VAL A 829 26.67 -26.49 3.55
N LEU A 830 27.14 -26.87 2.37
CA LEU A 830 28.56 -26.86 2.02
C LEU A 830 28.84 -25.67 1.11
N ALA A 831 29.64 -24.71 1.55
CA ALA A 831 30.12 -23.58 0.75
C ALA A 831 31.61 -23.76 0.45
N LEU A 832 32.03 -23.52 -0.80
CA LEU A 832 33.41 -23.51 -1.25
C LEU A 832 33.68 -22.16 -1.90
N SER A 833 34.63 -21.41 -1.36
CA SER A 833 35.09 -20.13 -1.87
C SER A 833 36.47 -20.28 -2.49
N TRP A 834 36.67 -19.71 -3.67
CA TRP A 834 37.95 -19.72 -4.35
C TRP A 834 38.30 -18.30 -4.78
N ASP A 835 39.32 -17.72 -4.17
CA ASP A 835 39.95 -16.50 -4.69
C ASP A 835 40.82 -16.86 -5.91
N LEU A 836 40.45 -16.34 -7.07
CA LEU A 836 41.12 -16.55 -8.35
C LEU A 836 42.25 -15.54 -8.61
N THR A 837 42.37 -14.51 -7.76
CA THR A 837 43.43 -13.49 -7.87
C THR A 837 44.68 -13.89 -7.11
N GLN A 838 44.50 -14.57 -5.99
CA GLN A 838 45.58 -15.19 -5.24
C GLN A 838 45.77 -16.63 -5.75
N ALA A 839 47.02 -17.11 -5.79
CA ALA A 839 47.30 -18.53 -6.01
C ALA A 839 46.99 -19.38 -4.75
N SER A 840 46.01 -18.95 -3.95
CA SER A 840 45.59 -19.63 -2.74
C SER A 840 44.64 -20.77 -3.10
N PRO A 841 44.70 -21.87 -2.34
CA PRO A 841 43.77 -22.95 -2.56
C PRO A 841 42.36 -22.57 -2.08
N PRO A 842 41.31 -23.18 -2.65
CA PRO A 842 39.93 -22.90 -2.26
C PRO A 842 39.70 -23.22 -0.78
N SER A 843 39.02 -22.31 -0.09
CA SER A 843 38.51 -22.52 1.27
C SER A 843 37.05 -22.97 1.23
N GLY A 844 36.58 -23.55 2.32
CA GLY A 844 35.24 -24.09 2.40
C GLY A 844 34.70 -24.04 3.81
N ARG A 845 33.38 -23.93 3.90
CA ARG A 845 32.61 -23.94 5.14
C ARG A 845 31.52 -24.99 5.02
N TRP A 846 31.43 -25.90 5.97
CA TRP A 846 30.42 -26.94 6.01
C TRP A 846 29.58 -26.84 7.27
N THR A 847 28.31 -26.52 7.10
CA THR A 847 27.30 -26.48 8.16
C THR A 847 26.41 -27.71 8.07
N LEU A 848 26.15 -28.35 9.21
CA LEU A 848 25.27 -29.50 9.39
C LEU A 848 24.31 -29.19 10.53
N GLU A 849 23.00 -29.29 10.31
CA GLU A 849 21.97 -29.06 11.33
C GLU A 849 20.97 -30.23 11.38
N LYS A 850 20.71 -30.79 12.56
CA LYS A 850 19.70 -31.84 12.76
C LYS A 850 19.21 -31.87 14.20
N ASP A 851 17.89 -31.79 14.40
CA ASP A 851 17.24 -32.04 15.69
C ASP A 851 17.89 -31.28 16.88
N GLY A 852 18.24 -30.01 16.67
CA GLY A 852 18.89 -29.15 17.68
C GLY A 852 20.42 -29.26 17.73
N LEU A 853 21.05 -30.15 16.97
CA LEU A 853 22.50 -30.18 16.72
C LEU A 853 22.82 -29.28 15.53
N SER A 854 23.81 -28.38 15.65
CA SER A 854 24.44 -27.68 14.55
C SER A 854 25.96 -27.84 14.63
N PHE A 855 26.61 -28.06 13.50
CA PHE A 855 28.06 -28.18 13.41
C PHE A 855 28.54 -27.38 12.20
N THR A 856 29.55 -26.55 12.38
CA THR A 856 30.15 -25.72 11.31
C THR A 856 31.65 -25.91 11.31
N GLY A 857 32.22 -26.42 10.21
CA GLY A 857 33.67 -26.52 10.03
C GLY A 857 34.15 -25.64 8.88
N GLU A 858 35.25 -24.94 9.07
CA GLU A 858 35.95 -24.17 8.03
C GLU A 858 37.29 -24.84 7.70
N PHE A 859 37.61 -24.95 6.40
CA PHE A 859 38.78 -25.67 5.90
C PHE A 859 39.35 -25.02 4.64
N SER A 860 40.65 -25.16 4.40
CA SER A 860 41.33 -24.83 3.15
C SER A 860 41.81 -26.10 2.44
N LEU A 861 41.77 -26.12 1.11
CA LEU A 861 42.26 -27.25 0.32
C LEU A 861 43.79 -27.15 0.10
N PRO A 862 44.53 -28.24 -0.16
CA PRO A 862 44.16 -29.60 0.15
C PRO A 862 44.16 -29.85 1.68
N SER A 863 42.94 -29.96 2.23
CA SER A 863 42.58 -30.54 3.54
C SER A 863 43.27 -30.01 4.81
N THR A 864 43.45 -28.71 4.95
CA THR A 864 43.78 -28.09 6.24
C THR A 864 42.52 -27.52 6.89
N LEU A 865 42.08 -28.11 7.99
CA LEU A 865 40.98 -27.59 8.78
C LEU A 865 41.45 -26.37 9.60
N GLU A 866 40.78 -25.25 9.46
CA GLU A 866 41.18 -23.95 10.02
C GLU A 866 40.38 -23.59 11.26
N ALA A 867 39.08 -23.86 11.26
CA ALA A 867 38.24 -23.63 12.42
C ALA A 867 37.13 -24.68 12.51
N ILE A 868 36.74 -25.05 13.73
CA ILE A 868 35.55 -25.84 13.99
C ILE A 868 34.72 -25.11 15.04
N SER A 869 33.43 -24.99 14.77
CA SER A 869 32.43 -24.66 15.78
C SER A 869 31.29 -25.66 15.74
N GLY A 870 30.62 -25.84 16.86
CA GLY A 870 29.46 -26.71 16.94
C GLY A 870 28.61 -26.36 18.13
N LYS A 871 27.30 -26.52 17.99
CA LYS A 871 26.32 -26.36 19.05
C LYS A 871 25.43 -27.58 19.10
N ALA A 872 25.18 -28.11 20.27
CA ALA A 872 24.29 -29.24 20.46
C ALA A 872 23.23 -28.87 21.47
N SER A 873 21.98 -28.78 21.04
CA SER A 873 20.83 -28.57 21.93
C SER A 873 19.97 -29.82 21.95
N LEU A 874 19.72 -30.35 23.14
CA LEU A 874 18.94 -31.55 23.38
C LEU A 874 17.95 -31.24 24.50
N ALA A 875 16.69 -31.65 24.32
CA ALA A 875 15.66 -31.49 25.34
C ALA A 875 14.94 -32.81 25.57
N TRP A 876 14.84 -33.25 26.83
CA TRP A 876 14.08 -34.43 27.21
C TRP A 876 13.55 -34.26 28.63
N GLU A 877 12.33 -34.75 28.90
CA GLU A 877 11.74 -34.84 30.26
C GLU A 877 11.90 -33.57 31.13
N GLY A 878 11.66 -32.39 30.56
CA GLY A 878 11.76 -31.11 31.30
C GLY A 878 13.19 -30.63 31.57
N ILE A 879 14.20 -31.29 30.98
CA ILE A 879 15.62 -30.92 31.01
C ILE A 879 16.05 -30.46 29.61
N SER A 880 16.76 -29.34 29.51
CA SER A 880 17.36 -28.82 28.28
C SER A 880 18.88 -28.69 28.43
N LEU A 881 19.65 -29.38 27.60
CA LEU A 881 21.10 -29.31 27.50
C LEU A 881 21.46 -28.53 26.24
N THR A 882 22.31 -27.51 26.37
CA THR A 882 22.94 -26.81 25.24
C THR A 882 24.45 -26.85 25.45
N LEU A 883 25.17 -27.47 24.53
CA LEU A 883 26.63 -27.42 24.43
C LEU A 883 27.00 -26.54 23.23
N GLN A 884 28.07 -25.76 23.33
CA GLN A 884 28.64 -25.00 22.24
C GLN A 884 30.16 -25.12 22.34
N GLY A 885 30.83 -25.42 21.23
CA GLY A 885 32.27 -25.47 21.13
C GLY A 885 32.74 -24.63 19.95
N GLU A 886 33.82 -23.90 20.10
CA GLU A 886 34.51 -23.21 19.00
C GLU A 886 36.02 -23.27 19.21
N GLY A 887 36.77 -23.45 18.13
CA GLY A 887 38.23 -23.49 18.19
C GLY A 887 38.83 -23.30 16.80
N GLU A 888 39.88 -22.49 16.74
CA GLU A 888 40.69 -22.26 15.55
C GLU A 888 42.00 -23.04 15.63
N ARG A 889 42.60 -23.27 14.47
CA ARG A 889 43.89 -23.94 14.31
C ARG A 889 44.97 -23.05 14.93
N ASP A 890 45.35 -23.39 16.15
CA ASP A 890 46.35 -22.73 17.02
C ASP A 890 45.80 -21.84 18.13
N GLU A 891 44.47 -21.75 18.28
CA GLU A 891 43.81 -21.10 19.42
C GLU A 891 43.25 -22.08 20.44
N ASP A 892 42.90 -21.58 21.63
CA ASP A 892 42.28 -22.40 22.66
C ASP A 892 40.85 -22.79 22.29
N LEU A 893 40.55 -24.09 22.33
CA LEU A 893 39.20 -24.62 22.14
C LEU A 893 38.32 -24.21 23.33
N LEU A 894 37.29 -23.43 23.06
CA LEU A 894 36.31 -22.99 24.05
C LEU A 894 35.08 -23.88 23.96
N ILE A 895 34.75 -24.57 25.05
CA ILE A 895 33.53 -25.37 25.18
C ILE A 895 32.68 -24.72 26.26
N ARG A 896 31.40 -24.48 25.99
CA ARG A 896 30.39 -23.97 26.93
C ARG A 896 29.21 -24.93 26.96
N GLY A 897 28.58 -25.06 28.11
CA GLY A 897 27.45 -25.95 28.36
C GLY A 897 26.46 -25.31 29.30
N LYS A 898 25.16 -25.57 29.08
CA LYS A 898 24.08 -25.24 30.02
C LYS A 898 23.08 -26.37 30.05
N VAL A 899 22.67 -26.79 31.24
CA VAL A 899 21.62 -27.76 31.50
C VAL A 899 20.56 -27.06 32.34
N ASN A 900 19.30 -26.98 31.93
CA ASN A 900 18.21 -26.47 32.77
C ASN A 900 17.17 -27.55 32.98
N GLY A 901 16.81 -27.83 34.23
CA GLY A 901 15.68 -28.66 34.64
C GLY A 901 14.57 -27.84 35.31
N SER A 902 13.55 -28.51 35.84
CA SER A 902 12.44 -27.88 36.57
C SER A 902 12.91 -27.25 37.88
N GLY A 903 13.21 -25.95 37.84
CA GLY A 903 13.67 -25.19 39.00
C GLY A 903 15.16 -25.33 39.30
N TRP A 904 15.98 -25.86 38.40
CA TRP A 904 17.45 -25.83 38.58
C TRP A 904 18.15 -25.73 37.23
N GLY A 905 19.40 -25.30 37.21
CA GLY A 905 20.21 -25.29 36.02
C GLY A 905 21.69 -25.28 36.34
N PHE A 906 22.47 -26.00 35.56
CA PHE A 906 23.93 -25.98 35.58
C PHE A 906 24.41 -25.26 34.34
N TRP A 907 25.47 -24.47 34.42
CA TRP A 907 26.20 -23.99 33.26
C TRP A 907 27.68 -24.10 33.52
N GLY A 908 28.48 -24.04 32.46
CA GLY A 908 29.91 -24.06 32.61
C GLY A 908 30.59 -23.93 31.27
N GLY A 909 31.89 -23.77 31.30
CA GLY A 909 32.71 -23.84 30.12
C GLY A 909 34.15 -24.19 30.46
N ALA A 910 34.84 -24.76 29.49
CA ALA A 910 36.24 -25.07 29.57
C ALA A 910 36.96 -24.41 28.40
N ARG A 911 38.08 -23.74 28.68
CA ARG A 911 39.05 -23.32 27.69
C ARG A 911 40.16 -24.37 27.68
N LEU A 912 40.37 -25.02 26.54
CA LEU A 912 41.32 -26.13 26.36
C LEU A 912 42.41 -25.71 25.36
N SER A 913 43.67 -26.09 25.59
CA SER A 913 44.72 -25.87 24.58
C SER A 913 44.52 -26.74 23.34
N PRO A 914 44.90 -26.26 22.14
CA PRO A 914 44.61 -26.95 20.87
C PRO A 914 45.32 -28.30 20.74
N TRP A 915 46.60 -28.40 21.12
CA TRP A 915 47.30 -29.69 21.18
C TRP A 915 48.54 -29.65 22.10
N PRO A 916 48.71 -30.62 23.03
CA PRO A 916 47.72 -31.59 23.47
C PRO A 916 46.51 -30.90 24.13
N LEU A 917 45.33 -31.53 24.06
CA LEU A 917 44.12 -31.04 24.73
C LEU A 917 44.32 -31.02 26.25
N ALA A 918 44.59 -29.84 26.82
CA ALA A 918 44.75 -29.64 28.26
C ALA A 918 43.87 -28.48 28.72
N PRO A 919 43.16 -28.60 29.86
CA PRO A 919 42.35 -27.51 30.36
C PRO A 919 43.24 -26.37 30.84
N LYS A 920 43.01 -25.16 30.30
CA LYS A 920 43.61 -23.91 30.76
C LYS A 920 42.73 -23.22 31.78
N ARG A 921 41.41 -23.16 31.53
CA ARG A 921 40.43 -22.60 32.46
C ARG A 921 39.14 -23.41 32.45
N LEU A 922 38.48 -23.50 33.59
CA LEU A 922 37.16 -24.12 33.72
C LEU A 922 36.27 -23.24 34.59
N ALA A 923 35.17 -22.77 34.01
CA ALA A 923 34.09 -22.12 34.71
C ALA A 923 32.93 -23.09 34.88
N ALA A 924 32.29 -23.08 36.03
CA ALA A 924 31.08 -23.84 36.28
C ALA A 924 30.15 -23.02 37.16
N GLY A 925 28.86 -23.24 37.00
CA GLY A 925 27.85 -22.63 37.83
C GLY A 925 26.59 -23.48 37.91
N PHE A 926 25.85 -23.27 38.96
CA PHE A 926 24.67 -24.02 39.32
C PHE A 926 23.65 -23.04 39.89
N ALA A 927 22.39 -23.18 39.54
CA ALA A 927 21.29 -22.44 40.11
C ALA A 927 20.18 -23.43 40.47
N ALA A 928 19.49 -23.23 41.59
CA ALA A 928 18.36 -24.07 41.99
C ALA A 928 17.35 -23.27 42.80
N SER A 929 16.06 -23.45 42.53
CA SER A 929 14.97 -23.02 43.39
C SER A 929 14.90 -23.96 44.59
N LEU A 930 15.09 -23.43 45.78
CA LEU A 930 15.01 -24.17 47.03
C LEU A 930 13.57 -24.35 47.52
N SER A 931 12.73 -23.33 47.29
CA SER A 931 11.28 -23.33 47.61
C SER A 931 10.56 -22.21 46.83
N GLU A 932 9.28 -21.95 47.13
CA GLU A 932 8.58 -20.76 46.62
C GLU A 932 9.39 -19.50 46.99
N GLY A 933 9.79 -18.72 45.97
CA GLY A 933 10.62 -17.52 46.12
C GLY A 933 12.12 -17.76 46.29
N TRP A 934 12.58 -18.76 47.06
CA TRP A 934 14.02 -18.96 47.33
C TRP A 934 14.77 -19.64 46.17
N GLY A 935 15.90 -19.06 45.79
CA GLY A 935 16.84 -19.55 44.79
C GLY A 935 18.28 -19.52 45.32
N LEU A 936 19.06 -20.52 44.95
CA LEU A 936 20.49 -20.64 45.16
C LEU A 936 21.18 -20.46 43.81
N ARG A 937 22.30 -19.76 43.76
CA ARG A 937 23.21 -19.65 42.63
C ARG A 937 24.62 -19.92 43.16
N LEU A 938 25.40 -20.74 42.47
CA LEU A 938 26.80 -21.01 42.74
C LEU A 938 27.52 -20.82 41.41
N ALA A 939 28.67 -20.18 41.39
CA ALA A 939 29.52 -20.08 40.22
C ALA A 939 30.98 -20.13 40.65
N GLY A 940 31.87 -20.56 39.77
CA GLY A 940 33.30 -20.48 40.03
C GLY A 940 34.10 -20.71 38.77
N GLU A 941 35.28 -20.11 38.72
CA GLU A 941 36.26 -20.23 37.66
C GLU A 941 37.59 -20.70 38.26
N TYR A 942 38.13 -21.78 37.69
CA TYR A 942 39.42 -22.35 38.04
C TYR A 942 40.39 -22.17 36.88
N ASP A 943 41.53 -21.54 37.12
CA ASP A 943 42.61 -21.40 36.15
C ASP A 943 43.71 -22.42 36.47
N PHE A 944 43.91 -23.35 35.53
CA PHE A 944 44.87 -24.45 35.65
C PHE A 944 46.32 -23.95 35.49
N SER A 945 46.53 -22.80 34.85
CA SER A 945 47.84 -22.20 34.66
C SER A 945 48.35 -21.59 35.95
N SER A 946 47.49 -20.87 36.68
CA SER A 946 47.80 -20.32 38.01
C SER A 946 47.57 -21.32 39.15
N ARG A 947 46.97 -22.49 38.86
CA ARG A 947 46.56 -23.53 39.82
C ARG A 947 45.67 -22.98 40.94
N GLY A 948 44.79 -22.03 40.61
CA GLY A 948 43.99 -21.28 41.57
C GLY A 948 42.54 -21.10 41.13
N LEU A 949 41.65 -20.95 42.12
CA LEU A 949 40.32 -20.41 41.92
C LEU A 949 40.44 -18.91 41.64
N VAL A 950 40.03 -18.47 40.45
CA VAL A 950 40.03 -17.06 40.03
C VAL A 950 38.77 -16.37 40.51
N GLN A 951 37.64 -17.07 40.49
CA GLN A 951 36.34 -16.57 40.94
C GLN A 951 35.60 -17.72 41.64
N LEU A 952 34.91 -17.43 42.73
CA LEU A 952 33.93 -18.31 43.37
C LEU A 952 32.83 -17.39 43.85
N GLU A 953 31.59 -17.70 43.52
CA GLU A 953 30.41 -16.94 43.89
C GLU A 953 29.32 -17.88 44.38
N ALA A 954 28.59 -17.48 45.41
CA ALA A 954 27.47 -18.21 45.96
C ALA A 954 26.37 -17.23 46.38
N ALA A 955 25.26 -17.17 45.67
CA ALA A 955 24.12 -16.33 46.01
C ALA A 955 22.92 -17.12 46.52
N VAL A 956 22.26 -16.60 47.55
CA VAL A 956 20.95 -17.07 48.02
C VAL A 956 19.99 -15.89 47.86
N LEU A 957 19.07 -15.99 46.89
CA LEU A 957 18.15 -14.94 46.47
C LEU A 957 16.70 -15.37 46.78
N TYR A 958 15.91 -14.52 47.40
CA TYR A 958 14.46 -14.67 47.53
C TYR A 958 13.74 -13.75 46.55
N THR A 959 12.83 -14.32 45.75
CA THR A 959 12.02 -13.62 44.78
C THR A 959 10.64 -13.34 45.38
N PHE A 960 10.41 -12.10 45.81
CA PHE A 960 9.11 -11.64 46.27
C PHE A 960 8.15 -11.52 45.09
N SER A 961 7.06 -12.28 45.15
CA SER A 961 5.97 -12.26 44.16
C SER A 961 6.45 -12.38 42.70
N GLY A 962 7.60 -13.02 42.45
CA GLY A 962 8.15 -13.23 41.11
C GLY A 962 8.98 -12.09 40.49
N CYS A 963 9.05 -10.91 41.12
CA CYS A 963 9.49 -9.67 40.43
C CYS A 963 10.48 -8.78 41.19
N LEU A 964 10.65 -8.95 42.50
CA LEU A 964 11.73 -8.33 43.27
C LEU A 964 12.60 -9.44 43.86
N ARG A 965 13.90 -9.45 43.58
CA ARG A 965 14.85 -10.40 44.17
C ARG A 965 15.65 -9.71 45.26
N ALA A 966 15.78 -10.35 46.41
CA ALA A 966 16.65 -9.90 47.49
C ALA A 966 17.47 -11.07 48.01
N GLY A 967 18.76 -10.88 48.28
CA GLY A 967 19.56 -11.97 48.80
C GLY A 967 20.99 -11.61 49.13
N LEU A 968 21.76 -12.64 49.48
CA LEU A 968 23.16 -12.55 49.85
C LEU A 968 23.99 -13.30 48.82
N GLU A 969 24.93 -12.62 48.19
CA GLU A 969 25.97 -13.17 47.31
C GLU A 969 27.28 -13.22 48.09
N PHE A 970 27.96 -14.35 48.12
CA PHE A 970 29.27 -14.54 48.70
C PHE A 970 30.26 -14.72 47.57
N TYR A 971 31.43 -14.08 47.61
CA TYR A 971 32.46 -14.27 46.60
C TYR A 971 33.86 -14.35 47.21
N LEU A 972 34.88 -14.70 46.41
CA LEU A 972 36.28 -14.68 46.84
C LEU A 972 36.68 -13.25 47.21
N GLY A 973 36.62 -12.92 48.50
CA GLY A 973 36.97 -11.60 49.02
C GLY A 973 35.91 -10.98 49.93
N GLY A 974 34.64 -11.41 49.85
CA GLY A 974 33.59 -10.80 50.66
C GLY A 974 32.18 -11.36 50.50
N MET A 975 31.22 -10.59 50.97
CA MET A 975 29.78 -10.83 50.79
C MET A 975 29.11 -9.55 50.29
N ARG A 976 28.13 -9.69 49.40
CA ARG A 976 27.33 -8.61 48.81
C ARG A 976 25.86 -8.92 49.04
N LEU A 977 25.16 -8.05 49.77
CA LEU A 977 23.70 -8.09 49.85
C LEU A 977 23.14 -7.44 48.58
N THR A 978 22.30 -8.14 47.81
CA THR A 978 21.76 -7.63 46.55
C THR A 978 20.24 -7.57 46.63
N LEU A 979 19.68 -6.42 46.25
CA LEU A 979 18.27 -6.22 45.97
C LEU A 979 18.18 -5.80 44.49
N GLU A 980 17.51 -6.57 43.65
CA GLU A 980 17.40 -6.29 42.22
C GLU A 980 15.96 -6.46 41.74
N VAL A 981 15.57 -5.61 40.80
CA VAL A 981 14.38 -5.82 39.98
C VAL A 981 14.85 -6.39 38.64
N PRO A 982 14.67 -7.69 38.35
CA PRO A 982 15.22 -8.32 37.14
C PRO A 982 14.78 -7.65 35.83
N ALA A 983 13.61 -7.02 35.84
CA ALA A 983 13.08 -6.27 34.71
C ALA A 983 13.82 -4.95 34.43
N PHE A 984 14.50 -4.39 35.43
CA PHE A 984 15.23 -3.13 35.37
C PHE A 984 16.61 -3.32 36.01
N PRO A 985 17.64 -3.74 35.26
CA PRO A 985 18.97 -4.03 35.81
C PRO A 985 19.59 -2.84 36.55
N GLN A 986 19.26 -1.61 36.11
CA GLN A 986 19.68 -0.38 36.79
C GLN A 986 19.00 -0.12 38.13
N ALA A 987 17.89 -0.82 38.42
CA ALA A 987 17.26 -0.85 39.73
C ALA A 987 17.85 -1.98 40.58
N ARG A 988 19.18 -1.95 40.73
CA ARG A 988 19.94 -2.81 41.61
C ARG A 988 20.48 -1.99 42.78
N ALA A 989 20.39 -2.55 43.96
CA ALA A 989 21.06 -2.07 45.15
C ALA A 989 21.94 -3.22 45.66
N SER A 990 23.25 -3.04 45.61
CA SER A 990 24.23 -3.97 46.15
C SER A 990 24.95 -3.35 47.34
N PHE A 991 25.18 -4.12 48.39
CA PHE A 991 25.96 -3.69 49.54
C PHE A 991 27.04 -4.71 49.87
N SER A 992 28.30 -4.39 49.61
CA SER A 992 29.46 -5.20 50.04
C SER A 992 30.21 -4.49 51.18
N PRO A 993 30.29 -5.08 52.40
CA PRO A 993 30.97 -4.44 53.52
C PRO A 993 32.49 -4.31 53.37
N LEU A 994 33.11 -5.05 52.44
CA LEU A 994 34.57 -5.21 52.37
C LEU A 994 35.20 -4.65 51.09
N ASP A 995 34.48 -4.59 49.96
CA ASP A 995 35.05 -4.15 48.68
C ASP A 995 34.33 -2.93 48.08
N GLU A 996 33.00 -2.96 47.96
CA GLU A 996 32.26 -2.02 47.08
C GLU A 996 31.32 -1.05 47.81
N GLY A 997 31.13 -1.20 49.14
CA GLY A 997 30.12 -0.51 49.96
C GLY A 997 28.72 -0.54 49.33
N LEU A 998 27.92 0.52 49.54
CA LEU A 998 26.56 0.62 49.00
C LEU A 998 26.62 1.15 47.57
N GLN A 999 26.31 0.29 46.61
CA GLN A 999 26.05 0.63 45.23
C GLN A 999 24.54 0.75 45.01
N LEU A 1000 24.12 1.88 44.46
CA LEU A 1000 22.74 2.13 44.02
C LEU A 1000 22.84 2.46 42.53
N GLY A 1001 22.17 1.67 41.69
CA GLY A 1001 22.38 1.71 40.24
C GLY A 1001 22.83 0.35 39.70
N GLY A 1002 22.78 0.18 38.38
CA GLY A 1002 23.20 -1.06 37.71
C GLY A 1002 24.46 -0.89 36.89
#